data_AF-A0A5X6EWQ4-F1
#
_entry.id   AF-A0A5X6EWQ4-F1
#
_cell.length_a   1.000
_cell.length_b   1.000
_cell.length_c   1.000
_cell.angle_alpha   90.00
_cell.angle_beta   90.00
_cell.angle_gamma   90.00
#
_symmetry.space_group_name_H-M   'P 1'
#
loop_
_entity.id
_entity.type
_entity.pdbx_description
1 polymer ?
#
loop_
_entity_poly.entity_id
_entity_poly.type
_entity_poly.pdbx_seq_one_letter_code
_entity_poly.pdbx_strand_id
1 'polypeptide(L)'
;MVTYITRTLSNLTDGTDTHDAVNKGQLDQAKKDAISEAREYTDSAKADAISTANEHTDTEINKVLNSGSSTATGGFAIGEKASASGQNSTATGQATQATGDYSTATGRAAKATGTASTATGHAANATKPYSTATGEGARATGESSTATGQYTLATSIASTATGRVAQASGDYSTATGYRAQATGNNSIALGANSAAKKDNEVNIGIWDASEYMATVQIGTRTLSGLSDGVNSDEAVNKGQLDTAQSEAISTAKNHTNTEIEKVLNAGSSVAPNGFSIGEKSSASGMYSTATGNKAQATKTASTATGSNAQAAGNYSTATGKNSVASGKGSTASGAGSVASGDGSTATGTSALAAGTFSTALGLFTHASGKNSVALGTYSVADQDYQVSIGQKITDATTGAVKKYITRTLSYLTDGTDAHDAVNKGQLDTARADAIKEAKSHTDTEINRVLDSGSSTTSGSFAVGMSAQAEGLQGSAVGMLASASGTASTATGVRANAGGYLSTATGASAAAPGKNSVALGAHSRASRDNEVNIGTWKFKPAESDKQPAPKRLNRSGELVRGEYVQSGTRILSGVSDGVKDDEAVNRKQLNDVASTASRAAATAKKEAVRDANKYTDDTVSKVNEKVLKDANTYTDDTAKKTLKTANEHTERRAVIAENNAVTRSNAYTDESSSRTLESANTYTNHRTAQAENNAVARSNAYTNKRFGELKNQVDRNEKRANGGIAGAMAMNGIPAGSGFGMAVGGYRDQGAIAIGMQKKINSDTTVSLKAAWDSGNGTGVSAGFLVDW
;
A
#
# COMPACT_ATOMS: atom_id res chain seq x y z
N MET A 1 124.49 -83.69 -6.86
CA MET A 1 124.04 -83.43 -5.48
C MET A 1 125.17 -82.73 -4.75
N VAL A 2 125.02 -81.45 -4.40
CA VAL A 2 125.91 -80.78 -3.44
C VAL A 2 125.12 -80.67 -2.15
N THR A 3 125.49 -81.47 -1.16
CA THR A 3 124.91 -81.41 0.18
C THR A 3 125.32 -80.07 0.80
N TYR A 4 124.36 -79.17 1.03
CA TYR A 4 124.59 -77.99 1.86
C TYR A 4 124.82 -78.45 3.29
N ILE A 5 126.08 -78.65 3.66
CA ILE A 5 126.50 -78.87 5.04
C ILE A 5 126.36 -77.53 5.76
N THR A 6 125.24 -77.32 6.45
CA THR A 6 125.12 -76.25 7.45
C THR A 6 126.12 -76.53 8.58
N ARG A 7 127.25 -75.83 8.55
CA ARG A 7 128.25 -75.85 9.62
C ARG A 7 127.85 -74.87 10.71
N THR A 8 127.34 -75.37 11.83
CA THR A 8 127.14 -74.57 13.03
C THR A 8 128.48 -74.32 13.71
N LEU A 9 128.93 -73.06 13.81
CA LEU A 9 130.03 -72.72 14.70
C LEU A 9 129.51 -72.66 16.13
N SER A 10 130.15 -73.40 17.04
CA SER A 10 129.86 -73.40 18.48
C SER A 10 131.09 -72.91 19.27
N ASN A 11 130.85 -72.44 20.49
CA ASN A 11 131.88 -71.89 21.41
C ASN A 11 132.60 -70.62 20.89
N LEU A 12 131.93 -69.82 20.06
CA LEU A 12 132.43 -68.51 19.63
C LEU A 12 132.30 -67.49 20.79
N THR A 13 133.43 -67.01 21.30
CA THR A 13 133.52 -65.95 22.33
C THR A 13 133.01 -64.60 21.81
N ASP A 14 132.85 -63.61 22.67
CA ASP A 14 132.50 -62.24 22.24
C ASP A 14 133.64 -61.65 21.39
N GLY A 15 133.33 -61.23 20.17
CA GLY A 15 134.26 -60.49 19.31
C GLY A 15 134.49 -59.08 19.84
N THR A 16 135.74 -58.63 19.86
CA THR A 16 136.12 -57.31 20.40
C THR A 16 136.76 -56.39 19.36
N ASP A 17 137.20 -56.93 18.22
CA ASP A 17 137.59 -56.16 17.04
C ASP A 17 136.43 -56.06 16.03
N THR A 18 136.45 -54.98 15.26
CA THR A 18 135.60 -54.67 14.10
C THR A 18 135.52 -55.77 13.02
N HIS A 19 136.49 -56.69 12.99
CA HIS A 19 136.55 -57.81 12.03
C HIS A 19 136.21 -59.18 12.66
N ASP A 20 135.95 -59.23 13.96
CA ASP A 20 135.57 -60.48 14.62
C ASP A 20 134.18 -60.96 14.17
N ALA A 21 134.01 -62.27 14.08
CA ALA A 21 132.70 -62.85 13.84
C ALA A 21 131.81 -62.65 15.09
N VAL A 22 130.76 -61.85 14.98
CA VAL A 22 129.80 -61.64 16.07
C VAL A 22 129.12 -62.94 16.46
N ASN A 23 129.13 -63.25 17.76
CA ASN A 23 128.34 -64.36 18.27
C ASN A 23 126.87 -63.96 18.41
N LYS A 24 126.00 -64.95 18.66
CA LYS A 24 124.56 -64.72 18.79
C LYS A 24 124.20 -63.75 19.93
N GLY A 25 124.93 -63.77 21.03
CA GLY A 25 124.70 -62.87 22.18
C GLY A 25 124.94 -61.40 21.83
N GLN A 26 126.02 -61.12 21.10
CA GLN A 26 126.33 -59.75 20.64
C GLN A 26 125.31 -59.24 19.62
N LEU A 27 124.88 -60.08 18.69
CA LEU A 27 123.83 -59.73 17.72
C LEU A 27 122.47 -59.51 18.41
N ASP A 28 122.12 -60.34 19.40
CA ASP A 28 120.90 -60.17 20.20
C ASP A 28 120.97 -58.89 21.05
N GLN A 29 122.15 -58.48 21.52
CA GLN A 29 122.35 -57.25 22.30
C GLN A 29 122.30 -56.00 21.41
N ALA A 30 123.02 -55.95 20.28
CA ALA A 30 122.93 -54.83 19.33
C ALA A 30 121.49 -54.65 18.80
N LYS A 31 120.75 -55.75 18.61
CA LYS A 31 119.33 -55.72 18.28
C LYS A 31 118.46 -55.18 19.44
N LYS A 32 118.78 -55.50 20.69
CA LYS A 32 118.13 -54.88 21.86
C LYS A 32 118.39 -53.38 21.91
N ASP A 33 119.63 -52.95 21.72
CA ASP A 33 120.04 -51.56 21.87
C ASP A 33 119.39 -50.69 20.78
N ALA A 34 119.44 -51.12 19.51
CA ALA A 34 118.75 -50.44 18.41
C ALA A 34 117.22 -50.41 18.58
N ILE A 35 116.62 -51.47 19.15
CA ILE A 35 115.19 -51.46 19.52
C ILE A 35 114.92 -50.52 20.71
N SER A 36 115.86 -50.37 21.64
CA SER A 36 115.73 -49.46 22.79
C SER A 36 115.82 -48.01 22.35
N GLU A 37 116.81 -47.65 21.53
CA GLU A 37 117.00 -46.29 21.00
C GLU A 37 115.84 -45.89 20.07
N ALA A 38 115.39 -46.80 19.19
CA ALA A 38 114.21 -46.55 18.36
C ALA A 38 112.93 -46.40 19.19
N ARG A 39 112.81 -47.08 20.34
CA ARG A 39 111.72 -46.88 21.29
C ARG A 39 111.83 -45.53 21.99
N GLU A 40 112.99 -45.18 22.56
CA GLU A 40 113.21 -43.90 23.23
C GLU A 40 112.92 -42.71 22.30
N TYR A 41 113.39 -42.74 21.05
CA TYR A 41 113.06 -41.71 20.06
C TYR A 41 111.55 -41.65 19.76
N THR A 42 110.91 -42.81 19.56
CA THR A 42 109.46 -42.88 19.27
C THR A 42 108.62 -42.42 20.47
N ASP A 43 109.03 -42.78 21.69
CA ASP A 43 108.34 -42.43 22.93
C ASP A 43 108.53 -40.94 23.26
N SER A 44 109.73 -40.37 23.05
CA SER A 44 109.99 -38.93 23.19
C SER A 44 109.23 -38.11 22.16
N ALA A 45 109.32 -38.45 20.87
CA ALA A 45 108.60 -37.72 19.81
C ALA A 45 107.08 -37.78 19.99
N LYS A 46 106.57 -38.91 20.50
CA LYS A 46 105.16 -39.07 20.89
C LYS A 46 104.81 -38.22 22.11
N ALA A 47 105.67 -38.13 23.12
CA ALA A 47 105.47 -37.28 24.29
C ALA A 47 105.44 -35.79 23.92
N ASP A 48 106.38 -35.31 23.10
CA ASP A 48 106.46 -33.92 22.65
C ASP A 48 105.25 -33.51 21.80
N ALA A 49 104.82 -34.40 20.90
CA ALA A 49 103.61 -34.19 20.09
C ALA A 49 102.33 -34.13 20.95
N ILE A 50 102.23 -34.98 21.98
CA ILE A 50 101.14 -34.95 22.96
C ILE A 50 101.19 -33.65 23.79
N SER A 51 102.36 -33.23 24.27
CA SER A 51 102.52 -31.99 25.05
C SER A 51 102.09 -30.76 24.26
N THR A 52 102.58 -30.63 23.02
CA THR A 52 102.23 -29.51 22.12
C THR A 52 100.72 -29.48 21.81
N ALA A 53 100.12 -30.65 21.57
CA ALA A 53 98.68 -30.75 21.34
C ALA A 53 97.84 -30.37 22.57
N ASN A 54 98.30 -30.74 23.77
CA ASN A 54 97.66 -30.36 25.03
C ASN A 54 97.75 -28.85 25.26
N GLU A 55 98.93 -28.23 25.14
CA GLU A 55 99.13 -26.78 25.34
C GLU A 55 98.26 -25.92 24.40
N HIS A 56 98.15 -26.32 23.12
CA HIS A 56 97.26 -25.65 22.17
C HIS A 56 95.79 -25.83 22.57
N THR A 57 95.39 -27.04 22.96
CA THR A 57 94.02 -27.36 23.39
C THR A 57 93.64 -26.56 24.62
N ASP A 58 94.50 -26.50 25.64
CA ASP A 58 94.31 -25.71 26.85
C ASP A 58 94.25 -24.21 26.54
N THR A 59 95.05 -23.71 25.59
CA THR A 59 95.02 -22.31 25.17
C THR A 59 93.68 -21.93 24.53
N GLU A 60 93.15 -22.75 23.61
CA GLU A 60 91.85 -22.50 22.98
C GLU A 60 90.68 -22.68 23.96
N ILE A 61 90.74 -23.69 24.83
CA ILE A 61 89.76 -23.87 25.92
C ILE A 61 89.76 -22.64 26.84
N ASN A 62 90.93 -22.12 27.23
CA ASN A 62 91.04 -20.93 28.07
C ASN A 62 90.51 -19.66 27.39
N LYS A 63 90.73 -19.48 26.08
CA LYS A 63 90.12 -18.37 25.31
C LYS A 63 88.59 -18.44 25.33
N VAL A 64 88.03 -19.64 25.20
CA VAL A 64 86.58 -19.86 25.21
C VAL A 64 86.02 -19.62 26.62
N LEU A 65 86.59 -20.25 27.66
CA LEU A 65 86.12 -20.15 29.04
C LEU A 65 86.27 -18.74 29.64
N ASN A 66 87.38 -18.05 29.39
CA ASN A 66 87.64 -16.72 29.96
C ASN A 66 87.12 -15.55 29.08
N SER A 67 86.31 -15.83 28.06
CA SER A 67 85.77 -14.78 27.17
C SER A 67 84.66 -13.94 27.81
N GLY A 68 83.99 -14.46 28.84
CA GLY A 68 82.95 -13.79 29.64
C GLY A 68 83.43 -13.45 31.06
N SER A 69 82.68 -12.58 31.74
CA SER A 69 82.91 -12.21 33.14
C SER A 69 81.77 -12.74 34.01
N SER A 70 82.10 -13.64 34.94
CA SER A 70 81.22 -14.03 36.04
C SER A 70 81.72 -13.38 37.33
N THR A 71 80.86 -12.62 38.01
CA THR A 71 81.22 -11.91 39.24
C THR A 71 80.41 -12.35 40.46
N ALA A 72 79.46 -13.28 40.28
CA ALA A 72 78.54 -13.73 41.31
C ALA A 72 78.67 -15.24 41.58
N THR A 73 78.37 -15.64 42.81
CA THR A 73 78.40 -17.05 43.24
C THR A 73 77.53 -17.93 42.33
N GLY A 74 78.14 -18.95 41.72
CA GLY A 74 77.46 -19.87 40.81
C GLY A 74 77.16 -19.31 39.41
N GLY A 75 77.63 -18.10 39.07
CA GLY A 75 77.43 -17.53 37.74
C GLY A 75 78.30 -18.19 36.66
N PHE A 76 77.75 -18.40 35.47
CA PHE A 76 78.44 -18.94 34.29
C PHE A 76 78.37 -17.95 33.13
N ALA A 77 79.52 -17.53 32.58
CA ALA A 77 79.59 -16.55 31.49
C ALA A 77 80.53 -17.01 30.36
N ILE A 78 80.06 -16.94 29.11
CA ILE A 78 80.84 -17.31 27.91
C ILE A 78 80.48 -16.42 26.72
N GLY A 79 81.49 -15.94 25.99
CA GLY A 79 81.37 -14.99 24.88
C GLY A 79 81.86 -13.59 25.24
N GLU A 80 82.47 -12.90 24.28
CA GLU A 80 83.08 -11.55 24.47
C GLU A 80 82.10 -10.58 25.14
N LYS A 81 82.46 -10.05 26.32
CA LYS A 81 81.64 -9.13 27.14
C LYS A 81 80.32 -9.74 27.66
N ALA A 82 80.18 -11.06 27.69
CA ALA A 82 79.13 -11.72 28.47
C ALA A 82 79.32 -11.39 29.97
N SER A 83 78.24 -11.11 30.68
CA SER A 83 78.25 -10.80 32.11
C SER A 83 77.20 -11.63 32.85
N ALA A 84 77.67 -12.50 33.75
CA ALA A 84 76.85 -13.25 34.70
C ALA A 84 77.10 -12.68 36.11
N SER A 85 76.26 -11.75 36.54
CA SER A 85 76.46 -10.97 37.78
C SER A 85 75.33 -11.13 38.80
N GLY A 86 74.29 -11.91 38.50
CA GLY A 86 73.35 -12.41 39.50
C GLY A 86 73.78 -13.78 40.05
N GLN A 87 73.37 -14.13 41.27
CA GLN A 87 73.64 -15.44 41.86
C GLN A 87 73.07 -16.56 40.96
N ASN A 88 73.83 -17.62 40.71
CA ASN A 88 73.44 -18.74 39.83
C ASN A 88 72.97 -18.33 38.42
N SER A 89 73.45 -17.19 37.89
CA SER A 89 73.06 -16.68 36.58
C SER A 89 73.86 -17.33 35.42
N THR A 90 73.28 -17.37 34.22
CA THR A 90 73.91 -17.96 33.02
C THR A 90 73.88 -16.96 31.87
N ALA A 91 75.03 -16.53 31.37
CA ALA A 91 75.19 -15.58 30.25
C ALA A 91 75.98 -16.21 29.10
N THR A 92 75.34 -16.47 27.95
CA THR A 92 75.98 -17.14 26.82
C THR A 92 75.82 -16.36 25.50
N GLY A 93 76.93 -15.79 25.01
CA GLY A 93 77.00 -15.03 23.76
C GLY A 93 77.51 -13.59 23.92
N GLN A 94 77.93 -13.00 22.81
CA GLN A 94 78.58 -11.68 22.76
C GLN A 94 77.70 -10.59 23.40
N ALA A 95 78.26 -9.84 24.36
CA ALA A 95 77.59 -8.76 25.12
C ALA A 95 76.30 -9.16 25.86
N THR A 96 76.14 -10.42 26.24
CA THR A 96 75.00 -10.90 27.08
C THR A 96 75.08 -10.36 28.51
N GLN A 97 73.91 -10.21 29.15
CA GLN A 97 73.79 -9.70 30.52
C GLN A 97 72.76 -10.54 31.29
N ALA A 98 73.23 -11.48 32.11
CA ALA A 98 72.44 -12.21 33.10
C ALA A 98 72.74 -11.62 34.48
N THR A 99 72.03 -10.54 34.84
CA THR A 99 72.33 -9.73 36.03
C THR A 99 71.37 -9.93 37.18
N GLY A 100 70.22 -10.60 36.94
CA GLY A 100 69.30 -11.00 38.01
C GLY A 100 69.71 -12.34 38.61
N ASP A 101 69.42 -12.57 39.89
CA ASP A 101 69.65 -13.88 40.50
C ASP A 101 68.81 -14.95 39.80
N TYR A 102 69.37 -16.14 39.58
CA TYR A 102 68.78 -17.25 38.83
C TYR A 102 68.40 -16.91 37.37
N SER A 103 68.96 -15.85 36.79
CA SER A 103 68.63 -15.43 35.42
C SER A 103 69.42 -16.18 34.35
N THR A 104 68.83 -16.33 33.15
CA THR A 104 69.49 -16.96 31.99
C THR A 104 69.39 -16.06 30.76
N ALA A 105 70.51 -15.57 30.24
CA ALA A 105 70.62 -14.78 29.02
C ALA A 105 71.43 -15.54 27.95
N THR A 106 70.82 -15.82 26.79
CA THR A 106 71.43 -16.61 25.71
C THR A 106 71.21 -15.93 24.36
N GLY A 107 72.30 -15.73 23.60
CA GLY A 107 72.30 -15.05 22.30
C GLY A 107 72.80 -13.60 22.38
N ARG A 108 73.43 -13.13 21.30
CA ARG A 108 74.13 -11.83 21.27
C ARG A 108 73.25 -10.68 21.77
N ALA A 109 73.78 -9.91 22.72
CA ALA A 109 73.13 -8.79 23.41
C ALA A 109 71.82 -9.12 24.15
N ALA A 110 71.53 -10.40 24.45
CA ALA A 110 70.40 -10.77 25.31
C ALA A 110 70.59 -10.28 26.75
N LYS A 111 69.49 -9.86 27.39
CA LYS A 111 69.47 -9.28 28.74
C LYS A 111 68.42 -9.94 29.62
N ALA A 112 68.85 -10.74 30.58
CA ALA A 112 68.02 -11.28 31.65
C ALA A 112 68.41 -10.56 32.95
N THR A 113 67.73 -9.45 33.24
CA THR A 113 68.12 -8.53 34.34
C THR A 113 67.16 -8.57 35.53
N GLY A 114 66.05 -9.30 35.42
CA GLY A 114 65.17 -9.59 36.55
C GLY A 114 65.54 -10.89 37.26
N THR A 115 65.20 -11.00 38.55
CA THR A 115 65.30 -12.26 39.31
C THR A 115 64.51 -13.38 38.61
N ALA A 116 65.10 -14.56 38.45
CA ALA A 116 64.55 -15.71 37.73
C ALA A 116 64.04 -15.39 36.31
N SER A 117 64.63 -14.39 35.63
CA SER A 117 64.26 -14.03 34.26
C SER A 117 65.03 -14.85 33.21
N THR A 118 64.41 -15.09 32.05
CA THR A 118 65.03 -15.81 30.93
C THR A 118 64.95 -14.98 29.65
N ALA A 119 66.08 -14.71 29.00
CA ALA A 119 66.17 -13.97 27.74
C ALA A 119 66.95 -14.78 26.69
N THR A 120 66.27 -15.38 25.71
CA THR A 120 66.87 -16.25 24.71
C THR A 120 66.61 -15.71 23.29
N GLY A 121 67.65 -15.17 22.65
CA GLY A 121 67.59 -14.62 21.29
C GLY A 121 68.44 -13.36 21.13
N HIS A 122 68.76 -13.00 19.88
CA HIS A 122 69.50 -11.76 19.58
C HIS A 122 68.74 -10.55 20.13
N ALA A 123 69.35 -9.81 21.05
CA ALA A 123 68.76 -8.67 21.76
C ALA A 123 67.40 -8.96 22.44
N ALA A 124 67.16 -10.19 22.91
CA ALA A 124 66.02 -10.51 23.77
C ALA A 124 66.17 -9.80 25.15
N ASN A 125 65.08 -9.26 25.71
CA ASN A 125 65.11 -8.51 26.97
C ASN A 125 64.03 -9.03 27.94
N ALA A 126 64.45 -9.64 29.04
CA ALA A 126 63.63 -10.05 30.17
C ALA A 126 64.08 -9.26 31.42
N THR A 127 63.36 -8.17 31.75
CA THR A 127 63.91 -7.12 32.64
C THR A 127 63.21 -6.99 33.99
N LYS A 128 62.26 -7.88 34.30
CA LYS A 128 61.52 -7.90 35.57
C LYS A 128 61.53 -9.30 36.19
N PRO A 129 61.22 -9.45 37.49
CA PRO A 129 61.14 -10.75 38.12
C PRO A 129 60.25 -11.71 37.33
N TYR A 130 60.70 -12.96 37.20
CA TYR A 130 59.99 -14.06 36.52
C TYR A 130 59.65 -13.83 35.04
N SER A 131 60.22 -12.80 34.40
CA SER A 131 59.93 -12.50 32.98
C SER A 131 60.68 -13.44 32.02
N THR A 132 60.03 -13.83 30.91
CA THR A 132 60.59 -14.73 29.89
C THR A 132 60.46 -14.13 28.50
N ALA A 133 61.59 -13.81 27.85
CA ALA A 133 61.66 -13.28 26.49
C ALA A 133 62.41 -14.26 25.56
N THR A 134 61.71 -14.87 24.61
CA THR A 134 62.27 -15.85 23.68
C THR A 134 62.03 -15.42 22.23
N GLY A 135 63.08 -15.06 21.51
CA GLY A 135 63.04 -14.58 20.12
C GLY A 135 63.92 -13.35 19.91
N GLU A 136 64.31 -13.08 18.66
CA GLU A 136 65.03 -11.85 18.31
C GLU A 136 64.20 -10.62 18.70
N GLY A 137 64.78 -9.72 19.50
CA GLY A 137 64.14 -8.49 19.93
C GLY A 137 62.87 -8.69 20.77
N ALA A 138 62.62 -9.88 21.31
CA ALA A 138 61.52 -10.13 22.24
C ALA A 138 61.71 -9.32 23.54
N ARG A 139 60.63 -8.76 24.09
CA ARG A 139 60.67 -7.87 25.27
C ARG A 139 59.61 -8.29 26.29
N ALA A 140 60.03 -8.99 27.33
CA ALA A 140 59.25 -9.30 28.51
C ALA A 140 59.67 -8.32 29.62
N THR A 141 58.95 -7.19 29.71
CA THR A 141 59.33 -6.06 30.57
C THR A 141 58.31 -5.75 31.67
N GLY A 142 57.24 -6.54 31.75
CA GLY A 142 56.37 -6.62 32.93
C GLY A 142 56.80 -7.73 33.89
N GLU A 143 56.43 -7.63 35.16
CA GLU A 143 56.65 -8.71 36.14
C GLU A 143 55.86 -9.97 35.74
N SER A 144 56.48 -11.14 35.83
CA SER A 144 55.91 -12.43 35.39
C SER A 144 55.40 -12.45 33.94
N SER A 145 55.91 -11.55 33.08
CA SER A 145 55.50 -11.46 31.68
C SER A 145 56.21 -12.47 30.77
N THR A 146 55.54 -12.95 29.72
CA THR A 146 56.10 -13.89 28.74
C THR A 146 55.96 -13.35 27.32
N ALA A 147 57.08 -13.12 26.63
CA ALA A 147 57.14 -12.66 25.24
C ALA A 147 57.84 -13.71 24.36
N THR A 148 57.08 -14.45 23.55
CA THR A 148 57.63 -15.49 22.66
C THR A 148 57.39 -15.16 21.20
N GLY A 149 58.46 -14.83 20.47
CA GLY A 149 58.45 -14.51 19.05
C GLY A 149 59.35 -13.33 18.69
N GLN A 150 59.58 -13.13 17.38
CA GLN A 150 60.38 -12.03 16.87
C GLN A 150 59.65 -10.68 17.09
N TYR A 151 60.32 -9.72 17.72
CA TYR A 151 59.79 -8.39 18.09
C TYR A 151 58.50 -8.42 18.92
N THR A 152 58.29 -9.49 19.69
CA THR A 152 57.12 -9.67 20.56
C THR A 152 57.25 -8.86 21.85
N LEU A 153 56.15 -8.24 22.31
CA LEU A 153 56.12 -7.31 23.45
C LEU A 153 55.15 -7.82 24.52
N ALA A 154 55.64 -8.15 25.71
CA ALA A 154 54.84 -8.40 26.91
C ALA A 154 55.30 -7.40 27.98
N THR A 155 54.62 -6.26 28.08
CA THR A 155 55.15 -5.08 28.78
C THR A 155 54.58 -4.84 30.17
N SER A 156 53.51 -5.56 30.52
CA SER A 156 52.67 -5.30 31.70
C SER A 156 52.59 -6.54 32.61
N ILE A 157 52.06 -6.40 33.82
CA ILE A 157 52.14 -7.46 34.85
C ILE A 157 51.39 -8.71 34.36
N ALA A 158 52.02 -9.88 34.51
CA ALA A 158 51.51 -11.18 34.08
C ALA A 158 51.04 -11.26 32.61
N SER A 159 51.49 -10.33 31.75
CA SER A 159 51.11 -10.29 30.35
C SER A 159 51.79 -11.39 29.53
N THR A 160 51.07 -12.02 28.60
CA THR A 160 51.57 -13.09 27.74
C THR A 160 51.39 -12.73 26.27
N ALA A 161 52.47 -12.52 25.53
CA ALA A 161 52.47 -12.28 24.10
C ALA A 161 53.18 -13.42 23.36
N THR A 162 52.49 -14.05 22.39
CA THR A 162 53.04 -15.14 21.58
C THR A 162 52.76 -14.91 20.10
N GLY A 163 53.82 -14.91 19.29
CA GLY A 163 53.77 -14.66 17.85
C GLY A 163 54.49 -13.36 17.45
N ARG A 164 54.99 -13.34 16.21
CA ARG A 164 55.79 -12.22 15.68
C ARG A 164 55.03 -10.89 15.74
N VAL A 165 55.64 -9.87 16.34
CA VAL A 165 55.03 -8.55 16.66
C VAL A 165 53.70 -8.64 17.46
N ALA A 166 53.46 -9.71 18.23
CA ALA A 166 52.36 -9.72 19.19
C ALA A 166 52.65 -8.74 20.34
N GLN A 167 51.63 -8.10 20.88
CA GLN A 167 51.72 -7.11 21.94
C GLN A 167 50.68 -7.38 23.03
N ALA A 168 51.12 -7.71 24.23
CA ALA A 168 50.32 -7.78 25.44
C ALA A 168 50.78 -6.64 26.38
N SER A 169 49.94 -5.62 26.55
CA SER A 169 50.26 -4.40 27.29
C SER A 169 49.18 -3.96 28.29
N GLY A 170 48.10 -4.71 28.45
CA GLY A 170 47.28 -4.65 29.67
C GLY A 170 47.83 -5.59 30.75
N ASP A 171 47.55 -5.31 32.03
CA ASP A 171 47.86 -6.27 33.09
C ASP A 171 47.02 -7.53 32.91
N TYR A 172 47.59 -8.72 33.15
CA TYR A 172 46.98 -10.05 32.91
C TYR A 172 46.52 -10.30 31.46
N SER A 173 46.97 -9.49 30.49
CA SER A 173 46.54 -9.62 29.09
C SER A 173 47.24 -10.75 28.33
N THR A 174 46.55 -11.37 27.37
CA THR A 174 47.09 -12.45 26.51
C THR A 174 46.91 -12.11 25.02
N ALA A 175 48.01 -11.98 24.28
CA ALA A 175 48.02 -11.72 22.84
C ALA A 175 48.67 -12.88 22.07
N THR A 176 47.88 -13.67 21.34
CA THR A 176 48.36 -14.86 20.63
C THR A 176 48.07 -14.77 19.13
N GLY A 177 49.11 -14.53 18.33
CA GLY A 177 49.05 -14.44 16.87
C GLY A 177 49.95 -13.35 16.28
N TYR A 178 50.24 -13.42 14.99
CA TYR A 178 50.99 -12.36 14.29
C TYR A 178 50.27 -11.01 14.43
N ARG A 179 50.93 -9.99 15.02
CA ARG A 179 50.34 -8.67 15.30
C ARG A 179 49.07 -8.69 16.19
N ALA A 180 48.86 -9.71 17.02
CA ALA A 180 47.80 -9.69 18.02
C ALA A 180 48.06 -8.59 19.07
N GLN A 181 47.05 -7.82 19.48
CA GLN A 181 47.15 -6.69 20.40
C GLN A 181 46.17 -6.87 21.58
N ALA A 182 46.66 -7.24 22.75
CA ALA A 182 45.88 -7.27 23.99
C ALA A 182 46.30 -6.09 24.88
N THR A 183 45.56 -4.98 24.79
CA THR A 183 45.93 -3.71 25.43
C THR A 183 45.04 -3.32 26.60
N GLY A 184 43.85 -3.92 26.72
CA GLY A 184 43.02 -3.83 27.93
C GLY A 184 43.48 -4.79 29.02
N ASN A 185 43.17 -4.50 30.28
CA ASN A 185 43.51 -5.38 31.40
C ASN A 185 42.65 -6.65 31.37
N ASN A 186 43.23 -7.80 31.74
CA ASN A 186 42.57 -9.10 31.72
C ASN A 186 41.96 -9.46 30.34
N SER A 187 42.50 -8.91 29.25
CA SER A 187 41.98 -9.08 27.88
C SER A 187 42.71 -10.19 27.11
N ILE A 188 42.04 -10.81 26.14
CA ILE A 188 42.57 -11.90 25.32
C ILE A 188 42.39 -11.56 23.83
N ALA A 189 43.48 -11.30 23.12
CA ALA A 189 43.50 -11.13 21.67
C ALA A 189 43.98 -12.44 21.02
N LEU A 190 43.08 -13.15 20.32
CA LEU A 190 43.34 -14.48 19.76
C LEU A 190 43.23 -14.48 18.22
N GLY A 191 44.36 -14.77 17.56
CA GLY A 191 44.51 -14.82 16.11
C GLY A 191 45.29 -13.63 15.54
N ALA A 192 45.78 -13.77 14.30
CA ALA A 192 46.57 -12.72 13.66
C ALA A 192 45.79 -11.41 13.45
N ASN A 193 46.37 -10.27 13.83
CA ASN A 193 45.72 -8.95 13.85
C ASN A 193 44.41 -8.93 14.69
N SER A 194 44.28 -9.77 15.72
CA SER A 194 43.23 -9.59 16.75
C SER A 194 43.57 -8.41 17.64
N ALA A 195 42.56 -7.70 18.15
CA ALA A 195 42.76 -6.56 19.04
C ALA A 195 41.73 -6.56 20.17
N ALA A 196 42.17 -6.90 21.39
CA ALA A 196 41.38 -6.84 22.61
C ALA A 196 41.78 -5.59 23.40
N LYS A 197 40.99 -4.54 23.28
CA LYS A 197 41.33 -3.18 23.71
C LYS A 197 40.65 -2.74 24.99
N LYS A 198 39.53 -3.39 25.35
CA LYS A 198 38.79 -3.12 26.58
C LYS A 198 39.20 -4.12 27.66
N ASP A 199 39.04 -3.71 28.91
CA ASP A 199 39.27 -4.60 30.04
C ASP A 199 38.26 -5.77 30.02
N ASN A 200 38.74 -6.98 30.30
CA ASN A 200 37.99 -8.24 30.24
C ASN A 200 37.44 -8.62 28.85
N GLU A 201 37.98 -8.05 27.77
CA GLU A 201 37.57 -8.39 26.39
C GLU A 201 38.27 -9.65 25.87
N VAL A 202 37.51 -10.60 25.30
CA VAL A 202 38.05 -11.67 24.44
C VAL A 202 37.74 -11.32 22.98
N ASN A 203 38.77 -11.03 22.19
CA ASN A 203 38.62 -10.60 20.78
C ASN A 203 39.26 -11.60 19.81
N ILE A 204 38.43 -12.17 18.92
CA ILE A 204 38.85 -13.03 17.80
C ILE A 204 38.74 -12.33 16.42
N GLY A 205 38.44 -11.03 16.40
CA GLY A 205 38.26 -10.25 15.17
C GLY A 205 39.56 -10.10 14.36
N ILE A 206 39.43 -9.69 13.10
CA ILE A 206 40.54 -9.24 12.27
C ILE A 206 40.46 -7.72 12.22
N TRP A 207 41.45 -7.04 12.76
CA TRP A 207 41.52 -5.59 12.79
C TRP A 207 42.58 -5.09 11.81
N ASP A 208 42.37 -3.88 11.29
CA ASP A 208 43.39 -3.24 10.49
C ASP A 208 44.60 -2.93 11.38
N ALA A 209 45.75 -3.43 10.96
CA ALA A 209 47.02 -3.17 11.60
C ALA A 209 47.93 -2.30 10.73
N SER A 210 47.38 -1.60 9.72
CA SER A 210 48.10 -0.63 8.89
C SER A 210 48.66 0.53 9.72
N GLU A 211 47.88 1.00 10.70
CA GLU A 211 48.28 1.99 11.70
C GLU A 211 48.79 1.32 12.98
N TYR A 212 49.61 2.05 13.74
CA TYR A 212 50.24 1.58 14.99
C TYR A 212 49.25 1.20 16.11
N MET A 213 47.95 1.45 15.92
CA MET A 213 46.89 1.00 16.82
C MET A 213 45.78 0.39 15.98
N ALA A 214 45.33 -0.81 16.33
CA ALA A 214 44.30 -1.52 15.57
C ALA A 214 42.89 -0.92 15.76
N THR A 215 42.57 0.20 15.09
CA THR A 215 41.38 1.05 15.36
C THR A 215 40.09 0.56 14.71
N VAL A 216 40.17 -0.13 13.58
CA VAL A 216 39.00 -0.57 12.80
C VAL A 216 39.00 -2.09 12.65
N GLN A 217 37.87 -2.74 12.95
CA GLN A 217 37.70 -4.16 12.65
C GLN A 217 37.37 -4.32 11.16
N ILE A 218 38.24 -5.01 10.41
CA ILE A 218 38.12 -5.24 8.95
C ILE A 218 37.58 -6.63 8.60
N GLY A 219 37.45 -7.52 9.59
CA GLY A 219 36.91 -8.86 9.38
C GLY A 219 36.61 -9.61 10.67
N THR A 220 35.98 -10.77 10.54
CA THR A 220 35.62 -11.66 11.64
C THR A 220 36.29 -13.02 11.48
N ARG A 221 36.19 -13.86 12.51
CA ARG A 221 36.51 -15.28 12.44
C ARG A 221 35.29 -16.10 12.81
N THR A 222 35.08 -17.21 12.11
CA THR A 222 34.05 -18.19 12.47
C THR A 222 34.52 -18.99 13.67
N LEU A 223 33.69 -19.09 14.71
CA LEU A 223 33.89 -20.03 15.81
C LEU A 223 33.13 -21.32 15.49
N SER A 224 33.84 -22.32 14.96
CA SER A 224 33.28 -23.59 14.48
C SER A 224 33.45 -24.72 15.50
N GLY A 225 32.54 -25.70 15.48
CA GLY A 225 32.58 -26.84 16.41
C GLY A 225 31.79 -26.64 17.71
N LEU A 226 30.96 -25.59 17.77
CA LEU A 226 30.00 -25.38 18.85
C LEU A 226 28.87 -26.41 18.76
N SER A 227 28.69 -27.21 19.81
CA SER A 227 27.47 -27.96 20.08
C SER A 227 26.28 -27.02 20.33
N ASP A 228 25.08 -27.56 20.44
CA ASP A 228 23.91 -26.79 20.88
C ASP A 228 24.12 -26.32 22.33
N GLY A 229 23.96 -25.02 22.60
CA GLY A 229 23.96 -24.47 23.94
C GLY A 229 22.69 -24.86 24.70
N VAL A 230 22.85 -25.42 25.90
CA VAL A 230 21.80 -25.87 26.81
C VAL A 230 21.56 -24.85 27.93
N ASN A 231 22.62 -24.21 28.42
CA ASN A 231 22.57 -23.24 29.52
C ASN A 231 22.52 -21.79 29.01
N SER A 232 22.09 -20.86 29.87
CA SER A 232 21.86 -19.44 29.50
C SER A 232 23.15 -18.63 29.25
N ASP A 233 24.30 -19.17 29.62
CA ASP A 233 25.64 -18.61 29.48
C ASP A 233 26.47 -19.28 28.36
N GLU A 234 25.88 -20.25 27.64
CA GLU A 234 26.53 -20.95 26.53
C GLU A 234 26.31 -20.24 25.18
N ALA A 235 27.26 -20.42 24.26
CA ALA A 235 27.19 -19.81 22.93
C ALA A 235 26.19 -20.56 22.03
N VAL A 236 25.23 -19.83 21.47
CA VAL A 236 24.22 -20.37 20.54
C VAL A 236 24.83 -20.63 19.17
N ASN A 237 24.60 -21.82 18.61
CA ASN A 237 25.02 -22.14 17.24
C ASN A 237 23.93 -21.81 16.20
N LYS A 238 24.27 -21.87 14.90
CA LYS A 238 23.34 -21.52 13.82
C LYS A 238 22.11 -22.44 13.75
N GLY A 239 22.25 -23.74 14.05
CA GLY A 239 21.15 -24.70 13.99
C GLY A 239 20.05 -24.38 15.00
N GLN A 240 20.43 -23.97 16.21
CA GLN A 240 19.49 -23.49 17.23
C GLN A 240 18.77 -22.22 16.79
N LEU A 241 19.48 -21.25 16.20
CA LEU A 241 18.88 -20.01 15.68
C LEU A 241 17.91 -20.28 14.51
N ASP A 242 18.29 -21.14 13.57
CA ASP A 242 17.46 -21.56 12.44
C ASP A 242 16.18 -22.27 12.93
N THR A 243 16.30 -23.08 14.00
CA THR A 243 15.18 -23.78 14.63
C THR A 243 14.22 -22.79 15.29
N ALA A 244 14.73 -21.89 16.16
CA ALA A 244 13.93 -20.86 16.82
C ALA A 244 13.22 -19.93 15.82
N GLN A 245 13.90 -19.56 14.73
CA GLN A 245 13.30 -18.79 13.63
C GLN A 245 12.15 -19.57 12.95
N SER A 246 12.35 -20.86 12.70
CA SER A 246 11.35 -21.72 12.05
C SER A 246 10.11 -21.93 12.93
N GLU A 247 10.30 -22.16 14.23
CA GLU A 247 9.22 -22.30 15.21
C GLU A 247 8.41 -21.01 15.38
N ALA A 248 9.07 -19.86 15.45
CA ALA A 248 8.41 -18.55 15.52
C ALA A 248 7.55 -18.30 14.26
N ILE A 249 8.07 -18.58 13.06
CA ILE A 249 7.34 -18.43 11.80
C ILE A 249 6.15 -19.41 11.74
N SER A 250 6.34 -20.66 12.16
CA SER A 250 5.28 -21.69 12.21
C SER A 250 4.14 -21.26 13.14
N THR A 251 4.47 -20.80 14.34
CA THR A 251 3.51 -20.32 15.36
C THR A 251 2.69 -19.14 14.84
N ALA A 252 3.34 -18.15 14.23
CA ALA A 252 2.65 -16.99 13.64
C ALA A 252 1.68 -17.40 12.52
N LYS A 253 2.10 -18.29 11.60
CA LYS A 253 1.24 -18.80 10.52
C LYS A 253 0.02 -19.56 11.06
N ASN A 254 0.22 -20.46 12.03
CA ASN A 254 -0.87 -21.24 12.61
C ASN A 254 -1.92 -20.35 13.28
N HIS A 255 -1.48 -19.34 14.04
CA HIS A 255 -2.39 -18.35 14.63
C HIS A 255 -3.18 -17.59 13.56
N THR A 256 -2.52 -17.06 12.53
CA THR A 256 -3.20 -16.35 11.43
C THR A 256 -4.22 -17.22 10.71
N ASN A 257 -3.88 -18.48 10.41
CA ASN A 257 -4.80 -19.41 9.74
C ASN A 257 -6.03 -19.71 10.60
N THR A 258 -5.85 -19.94 11.91
CA THR A 258 -6.97 -20.19 12.84
C THR A 258 -7.95 -19.01 12.91
N GLU A 259 -7.47 -17.76 12.92
CA GLU A 259 -8.36 -16.59 12.92
C GLU A 259 -9.09 -16.41 11.57
N ILE A 260 -8.45 -16.72 10.44
CA ILE A 260 -9.10 -16.72 9.12
C ILE A 260 -10.20 -17.80 9.06
N GLU A 261 -9.91 -19.02 9.53
CA GLU A 261 -10.89 -20.11 9.58
C GLU A 261 -12.09 -19.78 10.46
N LYS A 262 -11.89 -19.13 11.62
CA LYS A 262 -13.00 -18.64 12.45
C LYS A 262 -13.91 -17.68 11.70
N VAL A 263 -13.36 -16.77 10.91
CA VAL A 263 -14.15 -15.80 10.12
C VAL A 263 -14.92 -16.49 8.99
N LEU A 264 -14.27 -17.39 8.25
CA LEU A 264 -14.88 -18.11 7.11
C LEU A 264 -15.92 -19.14 7.55
N ASN A 265 -15.64 -19.93 8.60
CA ASN A 265 -16.51 -21.01 9.08
C ASN A 265 -17.58 -20.55 10.09
N ALA A 266 -17.63 -19.25 10.42
CA ALA A 266 -18.65 -18.70 11.33
C ALA A 266 -20.08 -18.75 10.74
N GLY A 267 -20.19 -18.76 9.41
CA GLY A 267 -21.45 -18.85 8.66
C GLY A 267 -21.71 -20.25 8.12
N SER A 268 -22.99 -20.62 8.03
CA SER A 268 -23.42 -21.88 7.40
C SER A 268 -23.95 -21.61 5.99
N SER A 269 -23.24 -22.11 4.97
CA SER A 269 -23.74 -22.19 3.59
C SER A 269 -24.29 -23.59 3.34
N VAL A 270 -25.61 -23.76 3.46
CA VAL A 270 -26.26 -25.08 3.35
C VAL A 270 -26.66 -25.42 1.91
N ALA A 271 -26.85 -24.41 1.06
CA ALA A 271 -27.31 -24.57 -0.31
C ALA A 271 -26.19 -24.40 -1.36
N PRO A 272 -26.33 -24.99 -2.56
CA PRO A 272 -25.38 -24.81 -3.65
C PRO A 272 -25.14 -23.34 -3.99
N ASN A 273 -23.86 -22.97 -4.07
CA ASN A 273 -23.39 -21.60 -4.33
C ASN A 273 -23.90 -20.55 -3.32
N GLY A 274 -24.26 -20.95 -2.09
CA GLY A 274 -24.51 -20.02 -0.99
C GLY A 274 -23.22 -19.45 -0.42
N PHE A 275 -23.16 -18.14 -0.15
CA PHE A 275 -22.04 -17.47 0.52
C PHE A 275 -22.47 -16.95 1.89
N SER A 276 -21.83 -17.41 2.96
CA SER A 276 -22.23 -17.12 4.34
C SER A 276 -21.01 -16.70 5.18
N ILE A 277 -21.07 -15.52 5.81
CA ILE A 277 -19.97 -15.02 6.65
C ILE A 277 -20.51 -14.29 7.90
N GLY A 278 -19.92 -14.57 9.07
CA GLY A 278 -20.33 -14.05 10.38
C GLY A 278 -21.09 -15.06 11.24
N GLU A 279 -20.96 -14.96 12.57
CA GLU A 279 -21.43 -15.99 13.51
C GLU A 279 -22.94 -16.28 13.34
N LYS A 280 -23.26 -17.55 13.04
CA LYS A 280 -24.63 -18.05 12.80
C LYS A 280 -25.33 -17.40 11.61
N SER A 281 -24.61 -16.80 10.66
CA SER A 281 -25.20 -16.46 9.36
C SER A 281 -25.60 -17.73 8.59
N SER A 282 -26.66 -17.66 7.79
CA SER A 282 -27.20 -18.79 7.05
C SER A 282 -27.55 -18.41 5.62
N ALA A 283 -26.80 -18.95 4.66
CA ALA A 283 -27.08 -18.88 3.23
C ALA A 283 -27.67 -20.24 2.80
N SER A 284 -28.98 -20.41 3.04
CA SER A 284 -29.72 -21.66 2.80
C SER A 284 -30.56 -21.64 1.52
N GLY A 285 -30.55 -20.53 0.77
CA GLY A 285 -31.05 -20.47 -0.60
C GLY A 285 -29.98 -20.72 -1.66
N MET A 286 -30.35 -21.26 -2.82
CA MET A 286 -29.42 -21.39 -3.96
C MET A 286 -28.95 -20.00 -4.42
N TYR A 287 -27.65 -19.80 -4.62
CA TYR A 287 -27.05 -18.48 -4.91
C TYR A 287 -27.32 -17.40 -3.84
N SER A 288 -27.64 -17.77 -2.60
CA SER A 288 -27.93 -16.79 -1.54
C SER A 288 -26.66 -16.23 -0.91
N THR A 289 -26.73 -15.00 -0.39
CA THR A 289 -25.63 -14.33 0.31
C THR A 289 -26.08 -13.88 1.70
N ALA A 290 -25.42 -14.35 2.75
CA ALA A 290 -25.69 -13.98 4.14
C ALA A 290 -24.43 -13.41 4.81
N THR A 291 -24.46 -12.14 5.20
CA THR A 291 -23.29 -11.42 5.75
C THR A 291 -23.65 -10.72 7.05
N GLY A 292 -23.04 -11.13 8.17
CA GLY A 292 -23.25 -10.57 9.50
C GLY A 292 -23.88 -11.54 10.51
N ASN A 293 -23.69 -11.28 11.80
CA ASN A 293 -24.18 -12.15 12.89
C ASN A 293 -25.67 -12.48 12.72
N LYS A 294 -26.02 -13.77 12.61
CA LYS A 294 -27.41 -14.24 12.39
C LYS A 294 -28.12 -13.70 11.13
N ALA A 295 -27.38 -13.20 10.13
CA ALA A 295 -27.97 -12.85 8.83
C ALA A 295 -28.51 -14.12 8.14
N GLN A 296 -29.70 -14.07 7.57
CA GLN A 296 -30.39 -15.24 7.00
C GLN A 296 -30.89 -14.95 5.58
N ALA A 297 -30.29 -15.60 4.59
CA ALA A 297 -30.70 -15.54 3.19
C ALA A 297 -31.24 -16.92 2.79
N THR A 298 -32.55 -17.09 2.87
CA THR A 298 -33.20 -18.43 2.94
C THR A 298 -33.86 -18.89 1.64
N LYS A 299 -33.81 -18.07 0.58
CA LYS A 299 -34.43 -18.34 -0.72
C LYS A 299 -33.48 -18.10 -1.89
N THR A 300 -33.86 -18.57 -3.07
CA THR A 300 -33.03 -18.47 -4.28
C THR A 300 -32.67 -17.02 -4.57
N ALA A 301 -31.37 -16.76 -4.81
CA ALA A 301 -30.80 -15.45 -5.07
C ALA A 301 -31.19 -14.36 -4.05
N SER A 302 -31.41 -14.74 -2.79
CA SER A 302 -31.67 -13.79 -1.70
C SER A 302 -30.37 -13.27 -1.08
N THR A 303 -30.34 -12.01 -0.67
CA THR A 303 -29.15 -11.37 -0.06
C THR A 303 -29.52 -10.71 1.27
N ALA A 304 -28.94 -11.18 2.37
CA ALA A 304 -29.12 -10.63 3.71
C ALA A 304 -27.79 -10.08 4.25
N THR A 305 -27.69 -8.76 4.43
CA THR A 305 -26.45 -8.08 4.84
C THR A 305 -26.70 -7.19 6.06
N GLY A 306 -26.15 -7.56 7.21
CA GLY A 306 -26.34 -6.89 8.49
C GLY A 306 -26.77 -7.87 9.58
N SER A 307 -26.44 -7.56 10.84
CA SER A 307 -26.77 -8.45 11.95
C SER A 307 -28.27 -8.70 12.04
N ASN A 308 -28.67 -9.98 12.04
CA ASN A 308 -30.05 -10.45 12.10
C ASN A 308 -30.93 -9.95 10.92
N ALA A 309 -30.32 -9.57 9.79
CA ALA A 309 -31.02 -9.31 8.53
C ALA A 309 -31.65 -10.60 7.97
N GLN A 310 -32.83 -10.52 7.36
CA GLN A 310 -33.57 -11.68 6.86
C GLN A 310 -34.08 -11.44 5.43
N ALA A 311 -33.47 -12.10 4.45
CA ALA A 311 -33.94 -12.14 3.07
C ALA A 311 -34.67 -13.48 2.85
N ALA A 312 -36.00 -13.44 2.92
CA ALA A 312 -36.90 -14.58 3.00
C ALA A 312 -37.82 -14.75 1.77
N GLY A 313 -37.74 -13.85 0.79
CA GLY A 313 -38.34 -14.00 -0.54
C GLY A 313 -37.32 -14.40 -1.61
N ASN A 314 -37.76 -15.07 -2.68
CA ASN A 314 -36.88 -15.30 -3.84
C ASN A 314 -36.47 -13.95 -4.46
N TYR A 315 -35.20 -13.78 -4.81
CA TYR A 315 -34.63 -12.51 -5.30
C TYR A 315 -34.76 -11.33 -4.33
N SER A 316 -34.97 -11.59 -3.03
CA SER A 316 -35.11 -10.52 -2.03
C SER A 316 -33.76 -9.99 -1.51
N THR A 317 -33.69 -8.71 -1.16
CA THR A 317 -32.50 -8.08 -0.59
C THR A 317 -32.84 -7.39 0.73
N ALA A 318 -32.22 -7.82 1.82
CA ALA A 318 -32.38 -7.26 3.17
C ALA A 318 -31.03 -6.71 3.65
N THR A 319 -30.86 -5.38 3.64
CA THR A 319 -29.63 -4.70 4.03
C THR A 319 -29.88 -3.80 5.25
N GLY A 320 -29.28 -4.14 6.39
CA GLY A 320 -29.41 -3.41 7.65
C GLY A 320 -29.59 -4.32 8.86
N LYS A 321 -29.27 -3.82 10.05
CA LYS A 321 -29.51 -4.58 11.30
C LYS A 321 -31.02 -4.83 11.45
N ASN A 322 -31.44 -6.08 11.61
CA ASN A 322 -32.86 -6.49 11.67
C ASN A 322 -33.71 -6.14 10.43
N SER A 323 -33.15 -5.85 9.26
CA SER A 323 -33.95 -5.63 8.04
C SER A 323 -34.61 -6.93 7.58
N VAL A 324 -35.86 -6.91 7.11
CA VAL A 324 -36.60 -8.09 6.64
C VAL A 324 -37.17 -7.87 5.25
N ALA A 325 -36.73 -8.64 4.26
CA ALA A 325 -37.27 -8.64 2.90
C ALA A 325 -37.93 -10.01 2.64
N SER A 326 -39.25 -10.12 2.85
CA SER A 326 -39.97 -11.39 2.78
C SER A 326 -40.78 -11.60 1.49
N GLY A 327 -41.11 -10.52 0.77
CA GLY A 327 -41.77 -10.62 -0.54
C GLY A 327 -40.81 -11.09 -1.64
N LYS A 328 -41.32 -11.74 -2.69
CA LYS A 328 -40.55 -12.09 -3.89
C LYS A 328 -40.06 -10.80 -4.57
N GLY A 329 -38.76 -10.69 -4.85
CA GLY A 329 -38.15 -9.49 -5.42
C GLY A 329 -38.22 -8.25 -4.52
N SER A 330 -38.49 -8.42 -3.22
CA SER A 330 -38.59 -7.29 -2.29
C SER A 330 -37.21 -6.77 -1.86
N THR A 331 -37.10 -5.47 -1.59
CA THR A 331 -35.89 -4.82 -1.09
C THR A 331 -36.15 -4.07 0.20
N ALA A 332 -35.53 -4.49 1.31
CA ALA A 332 -35.56 -3.80 2.59
C ALA A 332 -34.17 -3.24 2.90
N SER A 333 -34.00 -1.92 2.90
CA SER A 333 -32.71 -1.24 3.07
C SER A 333 -32.78 -0.21 4.20
N GLY A 334 -32.26 -0.55 5.38
CA GLY A 334 -32.32 0.27 6.59
C GLY A 334 -32.38 -0.59 7.86
N ALA A 335 -32.02 -0.03 9.02
CA ALA A 335 -32.13 -0.78 10.27
C ALA A 335 -33.61 -1.03 10.60
N GLY A 336 -34.01 -2.29 10.77
CA GLY A 336 -35.40 -2.68 11.02
C GLY A 336 -36.38 -2.35 9.90
N SER A 337 -35.93 -2.08 8.66
CA SER A 337 -36.82 -1.92 7.51
C SER A 337 -37.48 -3.26 7.15
N VAL A 338 -38.71 -3.23 6.66
CA VAL A 338 -39.51 -4.42 6.34
C VAL A 338 -40.17 -4.24 4.97
N ALA A 339 -39.81 -5.10 4.00
CA ALA A 339 -40.43 -5.17 2.68
C ALA A 339 -41.12 -6.54 2.55
N SER A 340 -42.42 -6.58 2.84
CA SER A 340 -43.18 -7.84 2.92
C SER A 340 -44.09 -8.09 1.72
N GLY A 341 -44.39 -7.08 0.90
CA GLY A 341 -45.10 -7.26 -0.35
C GLY A 341 -44.20 -7.78 -1.48
N ASP A 342 -44.74 -8.59 -2.38
CA ASP A 342 -44.02 -8.98 -3.62
C ASP A 342 -43.69 -7.73 -4.45
N GLY A 343 -42.45 -7.61 -4.91
CA GLY A 343 -41.92 -6.44 -5.61
C GLY A 343 -41.84 -5.15 -4.77
N SER A 344 -42.03 -5.22 -3.45
CA SER A 344 -42.02 -4.03 -2.59
C SER A 344 -40.61 -3.52 -2.25
N THR A 345 -40.48 -2.21 -2.03
CA THR A 345 -39.21 -1.57 -1.65
C THR A 345 -39.40 -0.72 -0.39
N ALA A 346 -38.72 -1.05 0.70
CA ALA A 346 -38.67 -0.28 1.94
C ALA A 346 -37.26 0.26 2.19
N THR A 347 -37.03 1.55 1.97
CA THR A 347 -35.74 2.21 2.18
C THR A 347 -35.83 3.27 3.27
N GLY A 348 -35.07 3.07 4.34
CA GLY A 348 -35.07 3.89 5.55
C GLY A 348 -35.22 3.05 6.82
N THR A 349 -34.65 3.52 7.93
CA THR A 349 -34.80 2.85 9.23
C THR A 349 -36.29 2.70 9.58
N SER A 350 -36.70 1.48 9.93
CA SER A 350 -38.10 1.13 10.23
C SER A 350 -39.12 1.52 9.14
N ALA A 351 -38.70 1.66 7.88
CA ALA A 351 -39.62 1.75 6.74
C ALA A 351 -40.35 0.41 6.55
N LEU A 352 -41.66 0.43 6.29
CA LEU A 352 -42.50 -0.75 6.05
C LEU A 352 -43.21 -0.62 4.70
N ALA A 353 -42.87 -1.49 3.75
CA ALA A 353 -43.55 -1.66 2.46
C ALA A 353 -44.28 -3.01 2.46
N ALA A 354 -45.56 -2.97 2.81
CA ALA A 354 -46.39 -4.16 3.01
C ALA A 354 -47.24 -4.53 1.78
N GLY A 355 -47.62 -3.55 0.96
CA GLY A 355 -48.40 -3.79 -0.26
C GLY A 355 -47.56 -4.40 -1.39
N THR A 356 -48.19 -5.21 -2.25
CA THR A 356 -47.56 -5.68 -3.51
C THR A 356 -47.17 -4.47 -4.38
N PHE A 357 -45.95 -4.44 -4.90
CA PHE A 357 -45.35 -3.31 -5.63
C PHE A 357 -45.33 -1.98 -4.85
N SER A 358 -45.50 -2.00 -3.52
CA SER A 358 -45.45 -0.78 -2.71
C SER A 358 -44.02 -0.27 -2.48
N THR A 359 -43.87 1.04 -2.33
CA THR A 359 -42.58 1.70 -2.13
C THR A 359 -42.64 2.65 -0.93
N ALA A 360 -41.84 2.39 0.11
CA ALA A 360 -41.76 3.18 1.33
C ALA A 360 -40.36 3.81 1.44
N LEU A 361 -40.25 5.13 1.32
CA LEU A 361 -38.99 5.87 1.25
C LEU A 361 -38.88 6.92 2.37
N GLY A 362 -38.24 6.54 3.47
CA GLY A 362 -38.00 7.42 4.61
C GLY A 362 -37.93 6.69 5.94
N LEU A 363 -37.55 7.41 7.00
CA LEU A 363 -37.61 6.90 8.37
C LEU A 363 -39.08 6.68 8.78
N PHE A 364 -39.43 5.50 9.31
CA PHE A 364 -40.80 5.15 9.75
C PHE A 364 -41.93 5.33 8.70
N THR A 365 -41.64 5.25 7.39
CA THR A 365 -42.69 5.26 6.35
C THR A 365 -43.50 3.96 6.33
N HIS A 366 -44.78 4.03 5.95
CA HIS A 366 -45.67 2.87 5.86
C HIS A 366 -46.46 2.86 4.55
N ALA A 367 -46.11 1.98 3.61
CA ALA A 367 -46.83 1.78 2.34
C ALA A 367 -47.53 0.40 2.37
N SER A 368 -48.83 0.38 2.65
CA SER A 368 -49.64 -0.85 2.76
C SER A 368 -50.61 -1.06 1.59
N GLY A 369 -50.95 -0.01 0.84
CA GLY A 369 -51.70 -0.14 -0.42
C GLY A 369 -50.87 -0.81 -1.51
N LYS A 370 -51.51 -1.57 -2.41
CA LYS A 370 -50.85 -2.13 -3.60
C LYS A 370 -50.45 -1.03 -4.56
N ASN A 371 -49.26 -1.15 -5.16
CA ASN A 371 -48.71 -0.17 -6.09
C ASN A 371 -48.74 1.27 -5.53
N SER A 372 -48.55 1.41 -4.21
CA SER A 372 -48.58 2.69 -3.50
C SER A 372 -47.17 3.18 -3.13
N VAL A 373 -47.01 4.49 -2.95
CA VAL A 373 -45.73 5.12 -2.60
C VAL A 373 -45.90 5.98 -1.35
N ALA A 374 -45.25 5.63 -0.24
CA ALA A 374 -45.12 6.46 0.95
C ALA A 374 -43.77 7.19 0.92
N LEU A 375 -43.77 8.50 0.68
CA LEU A 375 -42.56 9.30 0.44
C LEU A 375 -42.32 10.32 1.56
N GLY A 376 -41.14 10.23 2.19
CA GLY A 376 -40.70 11.09 3.28
C GLY A 376 -41.06 10.56 4.67
N THR A 377 -40.24 10.88 5.67
CA THR A 377 -40.33 10.38 7.06
C THR A 377 -41.75 10.38 7.64
N TYR A 378 -42.19 9.28 8.26
CA TYR A 378 -43.55 9.04 8.76
C TYR A 378 -44.70 9.09 7.72
N SER A 379 -44.46 9.19 6.41
CA SER A 379 -45.55 9.15 5.43
C SER A 379 -46.27 7.81 5.41
N VAL A 380 -47.58 7.85 5.20
CA VAL A 380 -48.46 6.67 5.16
C VAL A 380 -49.22 6.64 3.84
N ALA A 381 -49.06 5.56 3.07
CA ALA A 381 -49.82 5.26 1.86
C ALA A 381 -50.57 3.94 2.05
N ASP A 382 -51.84 4.02 2.44
CA ASP A 382 -52.66 2.86 2.81
C ASP A 382 -53.81 2.55 1.84
N GLN A 383 -53.83 3.24 0.69
CA GLN A 383 -54.74 2.99 -0.42
C GLN A 383 -53.97 2.45 -1.64
N ASP A 384 -54.62 1.57 -2.41
CA ASP A 384 -54.07 1.06 -3.67
C ASP A 384 -53.88 2.22 -4.67
N TYR A 385 -52.80 2.19 -5.45
CA TYR A 385 -52.43 3.20 -6.48
C TYR A 385 -52.20 4.64 -5.96
N GLN A 386 -51.94 4.81 -4.66
CA GLN A 386 -51.74 6.12 -4.03
C GLN A 386 -50.25 6.53 -3.96
N VAL A 387 -49.93 7.79 -4.26
CA VAL A 387 -48.70 8.45 -3.78
C VAL A 387 -49.06 9.33 -2.58
N SER A 388 -48.43 9.11 -1.43
CA SER A 388 -48.65 9.87 -0.20
C SER A 388 -47.34 10.47 0.34
N ILE A 389 -47.37 11.79 0.50
CA ILE A 389 -46.32 12.59 1.17
C ILE A 389 -46.72 12.99 2.60
N GLY A 390 -47.86 12.51 3.09
CA GLY A 390 -48.45 12.91 4.38
C GLY A 390 -48.40 11.80 5.43
N GLN A 391 -48.28 12.19 6.70
CA GLN A 391 -48.38 11.29 7.84
C GLN A 391 -49.82 11.16 8.32
N LYS A 392 -50.29 9.92 8.51
CA LYS A 392 -51.55 9.57 9.16
C LYS A 392 -51.26 9.16 10.60
N ILE A 393 -51.73 9.94 11.58
CA ILE A 393 -51.57 9.66 13.01
C ILE A 393 -52.86 9.01 13.52
N THR A 394 -52.75 7.76 13.96
CA THR A 394 -53.85 6.95 14.46
C THR A 394 -53.73 6.78 15.98
N ASP A 395 -54.86 6.66 16.69
CA ASP A 395 -54.90 6.23 18.08
C ASP A 395 -54.48 4.76 18.21
N ALA A 396 -53.53 4.47 19.10
CA ALA A 396 -52.99 3.12 19.29
C ALA A 396 -53.95 2.15 20.00
N THR A 397 -55.00 2.66 20.65
CA THR A 397 -56.00 1.86 21.39
C THR A 397 -57.28 1.67 20.59
N THR A 398 -57.74 2.68 19.84
CA THR A 398 -59.02 2.64 19.13
C THR A 398 -58.92 2.47 17.60
N GLY A 399 -57.73 2.67 17.01
CA GLY A 399 -57.57 2.65 15.56
C GLY A 399 -58.18 3.86 14.83
N ALA A 400 -58.75 4.83 15.56
CA ALA A 400 -59.31 6.04 14.98
C ALA A 400 -58.21 7.03 14.55
N VAL A 401 -58.40 7.73 13.43
CA VAL A 401 -57.44 8.75 12.97
C VAL A 401 -57.55 10.00 13.83
N LYS A 402 -56.45 10.37 14.51
CA LYS A 402 -56.36 11.59 15.32
C LYS A 402 -56.02 12.83 14.49
N LYS A 403 -55.09 12.70 13.55
CA LYS A 403 -54.53 13.84 12.80
C LYS A 403 -53.88 13.38 11.51
N TYR A 404 -54.02 14.19 10.46
CA TYR A 404 -53.14 14.15 9.30
C TYR A 404 -52.10 15.28 9.42
N ILE A 405 -50.84 14.99 9.11
CA ILE A 405 -49.81 16.00 8.89
C ILE A 405 -49.48 15.96 7.40
N THR A 406 -49.87 17.01 6.69
CA THR A 406 -49.59 17.19 5.26
C THR A 406 -48.23 17.84 5.04
N ARG A 407 -47.72 17.73 3.81
CA ARG A 407 -46.51 18.42 3.34
C ARG A 407 -46.85 19.28 2.14
N THR A 408 -46.16 20.41 2.02
CA THR A 408 -46.23 21.25 0.82
C THR A 408 -45.50 20.57 -0.32
N LEU A 409 -46.21 20.30 -1.42
CA LEU A 409 -45.59 20.02 -2.71
C LEU A 409 -45.32 21.37 -3.38
N SER A 410 -44.07 21.63 -3.77
CA SER A 410 -43.61 22.94 -4.28
C SER A 410 -42.83 22.76 -5.57
N TYR A 411 -42.66 23.86 -6.32
CA TYR A 411 -42.04 23.88 -7.66
C TYR A 411 -42.77 23.03 -8.71
N LEU A 412 -44.11 22.98 -8.62
CA LEU A 412 -44.94 22.51 -9.73
C LEU A 412 -44.97 23.60 -10.82
N THR A 413 -44.60 23.24 -12.04
CA THR A 413 -44.98 24.00 -13.24
C THR A 413 -46.49 23.97 -13.44
N ASP A 414 -47.01 24.79 -14.35
CA ASP A 414 -48.43 24.75 -14.72
C ASP A 414 -48.78 23.41 -15.35
N GLY A 415 -49.86 22.78 -14.87
CA GLY A 415 -50.42 21.58 -15.49
C GLY A 415 -51.06 21.89 -16.84
N THR A 416 -50.79 21.06 -17.84
CA THR A 416 -51.28 21.21 -19.22
C THR A 416 -52.16 20.03 -19.67
N ASP A 417 -51.95 18.85 -19.11
CA ASP A 417 -52.83 17.69 -19.28
C ASP A 417 -53.94 17.67 -18.22
N ALA A 418 -55.04 16.96 -18.51
CA ALA A 418 -56.16 16.77 -17.57
C ALA A 418 -55.77 15.99 -16.30
N HIS A 419 -54.63 15.30 -16.30
CA HIS A 419 -54.11 14.55 -15.17
C HIS A 419 -52.93 15.23 -14.44
N ASP A 420 -52.51 16.41 -14.88
CA ASP A 420 -51.49 17.18 -14.18
C ASP A 420 -52.01 17.79 -12.86
N ALA A 421 -51.11 17.98 -11.91
CA ALA A 421 -51.44 18.63 -10.64
C ALA A 421 -51.56 20.16 -10.80
N VAL A 422 -52.76 20.69 -10.59
CA VAL A 422 -53.03 22.14 -10.63
C VAL A 422 -52.27 22.87 -9.53
N ASN A 423 -51.44 23.84 -9.91
CA ASN A 423 -50.69 24.66 -8.94
C ASN A 423 -51.53 25.87 -8.44
N LYS A 424 -51.05 26.55 -7.39
CA LYS A 424 -51.77 27.69 -6.81
C LYS A 424 -51.95 28.85 -7.79
N GLY A 425 -50.99 29.10 -8.68
CA GLY A 425 -51.06 30.16 -9.69
C GLY A 425 -52.23 29.92 -10.66
N GLN A 426 -52.37 28.70 -11.18
CA GLN A 426 -53.49 28.32 -12.03
C GLN A 426 -54.85 28.48 -11.31
N LEU A 427 -54.93 28.08 -10.03
CA LEU A 427 -56.16 28.26 -9.23
C LEU A 427 -56.48 29.74 -8.94
N ASP A 428 -55.46 30.56 -8.64
CA ASP A 428 -55.63 32.01 -8.42
C ASP A 428 -56.08 32.70 -9.72
N THR A 429 -55.52 32.32 -10.87
CA THR A 429 -55.92 32.81 -12.21
C THR A 429 -57.36 32.41 -12.53
N ALA A 430 -57.72 31.12 -12.42
CA ALA A 430 -59.08 30.65 -12.65
C ALA A 430 -60.11 31.36 -11.73
N ARG A 431 -59.74 31.63 -10.48
CA ARG A 431 -60.56 32.43 -9.55
C ARG A 431 -60.65 33.90 -9.98
N ALA A 432 -59.56 34.50 -10.45
CA ALA A 432 -59.54 35.88 -10.92
C ALA A 432 -60.40 36.05 -12.19
N ASP A 433 -60.30 35.12 -13.13
CA ASP A 433 -61.10 35.10 -14.36
C ASP A 433 -62.59 34.90 -14.07
N ALA A 434 -62.96 33.96 -13.19
CA ALA A 434 -64.36 33.77 -12.78
C ALA A 434 -64.95 35.02 -12.10
N ILE A 435 -64.17 35.72 -11.25
CA ILE A 435 -64.60 36.99 -10.63
C ILE A 435 -64.71 38.11 -11.68
N LYS A 436 -63.79 38.15 -12.66
CA LYS A 436 -63.78 39.12 -13.75
C LYS A 436 -64.99 38.94 -14.68
N GLU A 437 -65.32 37.69 -15.03
CA GLU A 437 -66.49 37.36 -15.83
C GLU A 437 -67.79 37.69 -15.10
N ALA A 438 -67.93 37.31 -13.83
CA ALA A 438 -69.11 37.64 -13.01
C ALA A 438 -69.32 39.16 -12.85
N LYS A 439 -68.24 39.93 -12.66
CA LYS A 439 -68.28 41.40 -12.65
C LYS A 439 -68.68 41.95 -14.03
N SER A 440 -68.01 41.51 -15.08
CA SER A 440 -68.32 41.93 -16.46
C SER A 440 -69.78 41.68 -16.83
N HIS A 441 -70.37 40.57 -16.40
CA HIS A 441 -71.79 40.28 -16.59
C HIS A 441 -72.69 41.24 -15.78
N THR A 442 -72.36 41.46 -14.50
CA THR A 442 -73.12 42.37 -13.61
C THR A 442 -73.08 43.81 -14.13
N ASP A 443 -71.89 44.31 -14.48
CA ASP A 443 -71.67 45.66 -15.01
C ASP A 443 -72.39 45.83 -16.36
N THR A 444 -72.40 44.80 -17.21
CA THR A 444 -73.15 44.82 -18.48
C THR A 444 -74.65 44.98 -18.26
N GLU A 445 -75.26 44.22 -17.34
CA GLU A 445 -76.70 44.33 -17.06
C GLU A 445 -77.07 45.65 -16.37
N ILE A 446 -76.21 46.19 -15.49
CA ILE A 446 -76.39 47.51 -14.88
C ILE A 446 -76.34 48.61 -15.96
N ASN A 447 -75.32 48.61 -16.82
CA ASN A 447 -75.18 49.63 -17.86
C ASN A 447 -76.28 49.51 -18.92
N ARG A 448 -76.76 48.30 -19.23
CA ARG A 448 -77.93 48.07 -20.11
C ARG A 448 -79.21 48.72 -19.59
N VAL A 449 -79.34 48.92 -18.29
CA VAL A 449 -80.45 49.68 -17.67
C VAL A 449 -80.18 51.19 -17.73
N LEU A 450 -78.94 51.62 -17.45
CA LEU A 450 -78.56 53.04 -17.34
C LEU A 450 -78.40 53.77 -18.69
N ASP A 451 -77.52 53.30 -19.58
CA ASP A 451 -77.08 54.03 -20.80
C ASP A 451 -78.11 54.06 -21.94
N SER A 452 -79.31 53.58 -21.64
CA SER A 452 -80.29 53.26 -22.68
C SER A 452 -81.17 54.45 -23.07
N GLY A 453 -81.09 55.59 -22.35
CA GLY A 453 -81.73 56.86 -22.70
C GLY A 453 -80.77 57.89 -23.29
N SER A 454 -81.17 58.55 -24.38
CA SER A 454 -80.47 59.68 -25.02
C SER A 454 -80.99 61.01 -24.48
N SER A 455 -80.09 61.88 -24.03
CA SER A 455 -80.37 63.27 -23.64
C SER A 455 -79.47 64.19 -24.46
N THR A 456 -80.03 65.15 -25.18
CA THR A 456 -79.30 65.90 -26.22
C THR A 456 -79.25 67.42 -26.02
N THR A 457 -79.90 67.96 -24.97
CA THR A 457 -79.90 69.40 -24.69
C THR A 457 -79.64 69.71 -23.20
N SER A 458 -79.37 70.99 -22.89
CA SER A 458 -78.96 71.37 -21.53
C SER A 458 -80.09 71.18 -20.51
N GLY A 459 -79.80 70.43 -19.45
CA GLY A 459 -80.75 70.15 -18.35
C GLY A 459 -81.75 69.02 -18.62
N SER A 460 -81.68 68.31 -19.75
CA SER A 460 -82.57 67.19 -20.03
C SER A 460 -82.07 65.85 -19.45
N PHE A 461 -83.00 64.95 -19.11
CA PHE A 461 -82.75 63.70 -18.39
C PHE A 461 -83.50 62.52 -19.04
N ALA A 462 -82.80 61.46 -19.45
CA ALA A 462 -83.40 60.31 -20.12
C ALA A 462 -82.99 58.98 -19.46
N VAL A 463 -83.96 58.12 -19.12
CA VAL A 463 -83.70 56.80 -18.50
C VAL A 463 -84.67 55.74 -19.06
N GLY A 464 -84.12 54.62 -19.53
CA GLY A 464 -84.87 53.50 -20.10
C GLY A 464 -84.70 53.35 -21.61
N MET A 465 -84.89 52.13 -22.11
CA MET A 465 -84.37 51.73 -23.43
C MET A 465 -84.91 52.55 -24.61
N SER A 466 -84.00 53.27 -25.26
CA SER A 466 -84.24 54.26 -26.32
C SER A 466 -85.13 55.44 -25.91
N ALA A 467 -85.13 55.83 -24.62
CA ALA A 467 -85.70 57.11 -24.20
C ALA A 467 -84.95 58.29 -24.87
N GLN A 468 -85.61 59.42 -25.09
CA GLN A 468 -85.12 60.57 -25.85
C GLN A 468 -85.57 61.89 -25.20
N ALA A 469 -84.74 62.48 -24.35
CA ALA A 469 -84.99 63.80 -23.77
C ALA A 469 -84.29 64.87 -24.63
N GLU A 470 -84.97 65.29 -25.69
CA GLU A 470 -84.40 66.16 -26.73
C GLU A 470 -84.70 67.64 -26.49
N GLY A 471 -85.80 67.96 -25.79
CA GLY A 471 -86.15 69.34 -25.46
C GLY A 471 -85.35 69.85 -24.27
N LEU A 472 -84.98 71.14 -24.28
CA LEU A 472 -84.23 71.79 -23.20
C LEU A 472 -84.99 71.61 -21.86
N GLN A 473 -84.34 71.10 -20.82
CA GLN A 473 -84.99 70.68 -19.54
C GLN A 473 -86.06 69.57 -19.66
N GLY A 474 -86.07 68.79 -20.74
CA GLY A 474 -86.98 67.65 -20.92
C GLY A 474 -86.64 66.44 -20.03
N SER A 475 -87.63 65.71 -19.52
CA SER A 475 -87.44 64.50 -18.72
C SER A 475 -88.15 63.30 -19.34
N ALA A 476 -87.41 62.30 -19.82
CA ALA A 476 -87.94 61.10 -20.49
C ALA A 476 -87.61 59.81 -19.68
N VAL A 477 -88.59 59.25 -18.97
CA VAL A 477 -88.39 58.07 -18.11
C VAL A 477 -89.30 56.92 -18.55
N GLY A 478 -88.70 55.90 -19.16
CA GLY A 478 -89.39 54.71 -19.69
C GLY A 478 -88.86 54.32 -21.08
N MET A 479 -88.93 53.03 -21.42
CA MET A 479 -88.49 52.53 -22.73
C MET A 479 -89.18 53.27 -23.89
N LEU A 480 -88.42 53.90 -24.78
CA LEU A 480 -88.87 54.75 -25.90
C LEU A 480 -89.64 56.02 -25.49
N ALA A 481 -89.60 56.45 -24.22
CA ALA A 481 -90.18 57.73 -23.82
C ALA A 481 -89.45 58.89 -24.50
N SER A 482 -90.17 59.86 -25.08
CA SER A 482 -89.59 61.01 -25.80
C SER A 482 -90.11 62.32 -25.19
N ALA A 483 -89.21 63.15 -24.66
CA ALA A 483 -89.48 64.46 -24.10
C ALA A 483 -88.79 65.52 -24.98
N SER A 484 -89.30 65.70 -26.20
CA SER A 484 -88.73 66.60 -27.21
C SER A 484 -89.19 68.06 -27.10
N GLY A 485 -90.25 68.33 -26.32
CA GLY A 485 -90.64 69.69 -25.98
C GLY A 485 -89.75 70.30 -24.89
N THR A 486 -89.47 71.60 -24.95
CA THR A 486 -88.77 72.32 -23.87
C THR A 486 -89.58 72.25 -22.57
N ALA A 487 -88.90 71.93 -21.46
CA ALA A 487 -89.46 71.69 -20.13
C ALA A 487 -90.61 70.66 -20.12
N SER A 488 -90.54 69.66 -21.00
CA SER A 488 -91.53 68.59 -21.10
C SER A 488 -91.19 67.38 -20.22
N THR A 489 -92.18 66.58 -19.81
CA THR A 489 -91.97 65.36 -19.03
C THR A 489 -92.74 64.19 -19.65
N ALA A 490 -92.02 63.17 -20.13
CA ALA A 490 -92.56 61.93 -20.68
C ALA A 490 -92.23 60.74 -19.75
N THR A 491 -93.24 60.20 -19.06
CA THR A 491 -93.08 59.13 -18.07
C THR A 491 -93.91 57.90 -18.46
N GLY A 492 -93.26 56.84 -18.96
CA GLY A 492 -93.89 55.59 -19.37
C GLY A 492 -93.40 55.10 -20.74
N VAL A 493 -93.59 53.79 -21.01
CA VAL A 493 -93.09 53.16 -22.25
C VAL A 493 -93.70 53.85 -23.47
N ARG A 494 -92.85 54.42 -24.34
CA ARG A 494 -93.22 55.16 -25.56
C ARG A 494 -94.04 56.43 -25.35
N ALA A 495 -94.10 56.96 -24.13
CA ALA A 495 -94.73 58.25 -23.84
C ALA A 495 -94.05 59.38 -24.65
N ASN A 496 -94.78 60.36 -25.18
CA ASN A 496 -94.23 61.43 -26.01
C ASN A 496 -94.74 62.81 -25.55
N ALA A 497 -93.86 63.63 -24.98
CA ALA A 497 -94.14 64.99 -24.55
C ALA A 497 -93.45 65.99 -25.50
N GLY A 498 -94.04 66.19 -26.68
CA GLY A 498 -93.46 67.03 -27.74
C GLY A 498 -93.75 68.54 -27.60
N GLY A 499 -94.73 68.94 -26.78
CA GLY A 499 -95.09 70.34 -26.58
C GLY A 499 -94.22 71.06 -25.54
N TYR A 500 -94.05 72.37 -25.70
CA TYR A 500 -93.47 73.25 -24.66
C TYR A 500 -94.26 73.12 -23.35
N LEU A 501 -93.62 72.86 -22.21
CA LEU A 501 -94.27 72.57 -20.90
C LEU A 501 -95.29 71.40 -20.92
N SER A 502 -95.15 70.44 -21.83
CA SER A 502 -96.08 69.29 -21.89
C SER A 502 -95.72 68.16 -20.92
N THR A 503 -96.71 67.42 -20.41
CA THR A 503 -96.50 66.26 -19.53
C THR A 503 -97.28 65.05 -20.01
N ALA A 504 -96.59 63.98 -20.45
CA ALA A 504 -97.19 62.73 -20.91
C ALA A 504 -96.83 61.58 -19.96
N THR A 505 -97.76 61.13 -19.12
CA THR A 505 -97.52 60.10 -18.10
C THR A 505 -98.41 58.88 -18.32
N GLY A 506 -97.86 57.83 -18.93
CA GLY A 506 -98.54 56.57 -19.29
C GLY A 506 -97.98 55.94 -20.56
N ALA A 507 -98.18 54.63 -20.77
CA ALA A 507 -97.64 53.93 -21.94
C ALA A 507 -98.23 54.47 -23.27
N SER A 508 -97.37 54.96 -24.16
CA SER A 508 -97.70 55.79 -25.33
C SER A 508 -98.73 56.90 -25.08
N ALA A 509 -98.73 57.51 -23.88
CA ALA A 509 -99.37 58.81 -23.68
C ALA A 509 -98.67 59.86 -24.56
N ALA A 510 -99.40 60.78 -25.20
CA ALA A 510 -98.81 61.77 -26.10
C ALA A 510 -99.36 63.19 -25.87
N ALA A 511 -98.49 64.13 -25.49
CA ALA A 511 -98.82 65.52 -25.20
C ALA A 511 -98.06 66.48 -26.17
N PRO A 512 -98.36 66.49 -27.48
CA PRO A 512 -97.67 67.38 -28.43
C PRO A 512 -98.14 68.85 -28.37
N GLY A 513 -99.28 69.16 -27.75
CA GLY A 513 -99.72 70.54 -27.56
C GLY A 513 -98.90 71.28 -26.50
N LYS A 514 -98.73 72.60 -26.63
CA LYS A 514 -98.06 73.42 -25.60
C LYS A 514 -98.88 73.41 -24.30
N ASN A 515 -98.21 73.29 -23.15
CA ASN A 515 -98.83 73.26 -21.82
C ASN A 515 -99.93 72.19 -21.69
N SER A 516 -99.78 71.07 -22.40
CA SER A 516 -100.76 69.97 -22.43
C SER A 516 -100.34 68.82 -21.51
N VAL A 517 -101.31 68.11 -20.91
CA VAL A 517 -101.05 67.00 -19.98
C VAL A 517 -101.84 65.76 -20.40
N ALA A 518 -101.14 64.72 -20.84
CA ALA A 518 -101.72 63.43 -21.20
C ALA A 518 -101.45 62.40 -20.08
N LEU A 519 -102.49 61.95 -19.37
CA LEU A 519 -102.36 61.02 -18.24
C LEU A 519 -103.05 59.66 -18.50
N GLY A 520 -102.33 58.57 -18.29
CA GLY A 520 -102.77 57.20 -18.58
C GLY A 520 -102.36 56.70 -19.97
N ALA A 521 -102.30 55.38 -20.14
CA ALA A 521 -101.83 54.77 -21.39
C ALA A 521 -102.67 55.21 -22.59
N HIS A 522 -102.02 55.55 -23.70
CA HIS A 522 -102.64 55.99 -24.96
C HIS A 522 -103.58 57.22 -24.83
N SER A 523 -103.47 57.98 -23.74
CA SER A 523 -104.02 59.33 -23.65
C SER A 523 -103.30 60.24 -24.63
N ARG A 524 -104.03 61.17 -25.26
CA ARG A 524 -103.42 62.08 -26.23
C ARG A 524 -104.02 63.48 -26.12
N ALA A 525 -103.21 64.43 -25.68
CA ALA A 525 -103.56 65.84 -25.52
C ALA A 525 -102.89 66.65 -26.65
N SER A 526 -103.63 66.88 -27.74
CA SER A 526 -103.06 67.41 -29.00
C SER A 526 -103.29 68.91 -29.22
N ARG A 527 -104.15 69.55 -28.43
CA ARG A 527 -104.35 71.00 -28.46
C ARG A 527 -103.52 71.67 -27.36
N ASP A 528 -103.15 72.92 -27.58
CA ASP A 528 -102.52 73.75 -26.55
C ASP A 528 -103.46 73.90 -25.34
N ASN A 529 -102.91 73.78 -24.12
CA ASN A 529 -103.61 73.72 -22.84
C ASN A 529 -104.58 72.54 -22.63
N GLU A 530 -104.53 71.48 -23.46
CA GLU A 530 -105.38 70.30 -23.28
C GLU A 530 -104.88 69.39 -22.15
N VAL A 531 -105.77 68.98 -21.24
CA VAL A 531 -105.50 67.88 -20.29
C VAL A 531 -106.39 66.69 -20.67
N ASN A 532 -105.77 65.57 -21.08
CA ASN A 532 -106.47 64.40 -21.57
C ASN A 532 -106.12 63.18 -20.70
N ILE A 533 -107.11 62.62 -19.99
CA ILE A 533 -106.91 61.49 -19.08
C ILE A 533 -107.67 60.28 -19.61
N GLY A 534 -106.95 59.19 -19.88
CA GLY A 534 -107.55 58.00 -20.47
C GLY A 534 -107.69 58.08 -22.00
N THR A 535 -108.86 57.70 -22.52
CA THR A 535 -108.86 56.59 -23.49
C THR A 535 -110.26 56.37 -24.16
N TRP A 536 -110.54 55.56 -25.24
CA TRP A 536 -111.89 55.39 -25.95
C TRP A 536 -112.30 54.03 -26.76
N LYS A 537 -113.54 53.40 -26.69
CA LYS A 537 -114.11 52.17 -27.49
C LYS A 537 -115.69 52.11 -27.84
N PHE A 538 -116.29 51.16 -28.65
CA PHE A 538 -117.76 51.11 -29.12
C PHE A 538 -118.47 49.72 -29.49
N LYS A 539 -119.83 49.62 -29.64
CA LYS A 539 -120.69 48.46 -30.15
C LYS A 539 -122.09 48.88 -30.78
N PRO A 540 -122.87 48.03 -31.54
CA PRO A 540 -123.81 48.47 -32.63
C PRO A 540 -125.35 48.24 -32.48
N ALA A 541 -126.19 48.87 -33.35
CA ALA A 541 -127.34 48.27 -34.11
C ALA A 541 -128.14 49.24 -35.03
N GLU A 542 -128.44 48.77 -36.26
CA GLU A 542 -129.59 48.91 -37.19
C GLU A 542 -130.51 50.17 -37.41
N SER A 543 -130.88 50.30 -38.70
CA SER A 543 -132.23 50.59 -39.27
C SER A 543 -132.62 52.00 -39.78
N ASP A 544 -133.06 52.00 -41.04
CA ASP A 544 -134.05 52.83 -41.74
C ASP A 544 -133.82 54.30 -42.18
N LYS A 545 -133.85 54.41 -43.52
CA LYS A 545 -134.47 55.45 -44.37
C LYS A 545 -133.81 56.84 -44.52
N GLN A 546 -133.20 57.00 -45.71
CA GLN A 546 -133.13 58.25 -46.48
C GLN A 546 -134.52 58.94 -46.60
N PRO A 547 -134.62 60.27 -46.78
CA PRO A 547 -133.75 61.08 -47.65
C PRO A 547 -133.17 62.39 -47.07
N ALA A 548 -132.32 63.03 -47.88
CA ALA A 548 -131.59 64.26 -47.54
C ALA A 548 -132.50 65.49 -47.36
N PRO A 549 -131.98 66.56 -46.74
CA PRO A 549 -131.49 67.65 -47.58
C PRO A 549 -130.10 68.20 -47.21
N LYS A 550 -129.47 68.86 -48.20
CA LYS A 550 -128.18 69.57 -48.11
C LYS A 550 -128.37 70.97 -47.50
N ARG A 551 -127.27 71.59 -47.02
CA ARG A 551 -126.82 73.01 -47.21
C ARG A 551 -125.77 73.37 -46.13
N LEU A 552 -124.47 73.48 -46.48
CA LEU A 552 -123.73 74.65 -47.02
C LEU A 552 -123.03 75.48 -45.91
N ASN A 553 -121.69 75.58 -45.97
CA ASN A 553 -120.87 76.51 -45.17
C ASN A 553 -120.35 77.67 -46.05
N ARG A 554 -119.74 78.70 -45.43
CA ARG A 554 -119.33 79.95 -46.12
C ARG A 554 -117.81 80.13 -46.21
N SER A 555 -117.10 79.12 -46.74
CA SER A 555 -115.77 79.30 -47.35
C SER A 555 -115.31 78.16 -48.28
N GLY A 556 -116.17 77.17 -48.56
CA GLY A 556 -116.03 76.34 -49.76
C GLY A 556 -114.86 75.36 -49.80
N GLU A 557 -114.90 74.30 -48.98
CA GLU A 557 -114.83 72.90 -49.45
C GLU A 557 -115.11 71.92 -48.29
N LEU A 558 -115.40 70.65 -48.62
CA LEU A 558 -116.01 69.66 -47.73
C LEU A 558 -115.14 68.42 -47.57
N VAL A 559 -114.71 68.11 -46.34
CA VAL A 559 -114.41 66.72 -45.92
C VAL A 559 -115.12 66.44 -44.61
N ARG A 560 -115.77 65.27 -44.54
CA ARG A 560 -116.51 64.79 -43.37
C ARG A 560 -115.60 64.01 -42.43
N GLY A 561 -115.85 64.13 -41.13
CA GLY A 561 -115.49 63.11 -40.14
C GLY A 561 -115.03 63.70 -38.82
N GLU A 562 -115.93 63.84 -37.85
CA GLU A 562 -115.54 64.08 -36.46
C GLU A 562 -116.08 62.98 -35.55
N TYR A 563 -115.14 62.18 -35.06
CA TYR A 563 -115.32 61.24 -33.98
C TYR A 563 -115.32 62.02 -32.66
N VAL A 564 -116.32 61.78 -31.81
CA VAL A 564 -116.26 62.14 -30.38
C VAL A 564 -116.50 60.87 -29.58
N GLN A 565 -115.64 60.62 -28.60
CA GLN A 565 -115.53 59.31 -27.94
C GLN A 565 -115.20 59.51 -26.45
N SER A 566 -115.31 58.45 -25.64
CA SER A 566 -115.08 58.38 -24.18
C SER A 566 -114.53 56.99 -23.79
N GLY A 567 -113.77 56.85 -22.69
CA GLY A 567 -113.14 55.64 -22.08
C GLY A 567 -112.53 54.46 -22.94
N THR A 568 -111.25 54.06 -22.74
CA THR A 568 -110.46 52.85 -23.26
C THR A 568 -109.84 52.73 -24.73
N ARG A 569 -108.67 53.36 -25.07
CA ARG A 569 -107.98 53.65 -26.39
C ARG A 569 -106.77 52.72 -26.59
N ILE A 570 -106.55 52.29 -27.83
CA ILE A 570 -105.30 51.73 -28.45
C ILE A 570 -105.31 52.20 -29.92
N LEU A 571 -104.18 52.33 -30.61
CA LEU A 571 -104.11 52.58 -32.06
C LEU A 571 -103.27 51.53 -32.81
N SER A 572 -103.80 51.01 -33.92
CA SER A 572 -103.18 49.99 -34.77
C SER A 572 -103.75 50.04 -36.19
N GLY A 573 -102.91 49.83 -37.23
CA GLY A 573 -103.35 49.75 -38.64
C GLY A 573 -102.64 50.72 -39.57
N VAL A 574 -101.30 50.64 -39.66
CA VAL A 574 -100.46 51.56 -40.44
C VAL A 574 -99.80 50.83 -41.63
N SER A 575 -99.97 51.38 -42.84
CA SER A 575 -99.40 50.88 -44.10
C SER A 575 -97.89 51.19 -44.24
N ASP A 576 -97.21 50.71 -45.28
CA ASP A 576 -95.83 51.13 -45.58
C ASP A 576 -95.78 52.65 -45.87
N GLY A 577 -94.94 53.40 -45.14
CA GLY A 577 -94.68 54.81 -45.40
C GLY A 577 -93.63 55.00 -46.50
N VAL A 578 -93.89 55.87 -47.47
CA VAL A 578 -93.04 56.12 -48.65
C VAL A 578 -92.50 57.56 -48.72
N LYS A 579 -92.84 58.40 -47.74
CA LYS A 579 -92.33 59.77 -47.55
C LYS A 579 -91.93 60.00 -46.10
N ASP A 580 -91.06 60.98 -45.87
CA ASP A 580 -90.37 61.22 -44.60
C ASP A 580 -91.29 61.62 -43.42
N ASP A 581 -92.55 61.94 -43.71
CA ASP A 581 -93.62 62.31 -42.77
C ASP A 581 -94.68 61.20 -42.55
N GLU A 582 -94.57 60.05 -43.23
CA GLU A 582 -95.47 58.91 -43.06
C GLU A 582 -94.95 57.91 -42.01
N ALA A 583 -95.85 57.34 -41.20
CA ALA A 583 -95.48 56.41 -40.16
C ALA A 583 -95.09 55.03 -40.72
N VAL A 584 -93.86 54.59 -40.49
CA VAL A 584 -93.35 53.29 -40.99
C VAL A 584 -93.89 52.08 -40.23
N ASN A 585 -94.10 50.97 -40.94
CA ASN A 585 -94.63 49.73 -40.34
C ASN A 585 -93.52 48.78 -39.83
N ARG A 586 -93.93 47.69 -39.17
CA ARG A 586 -93.03 46.72 -38.53
C ARG A 586 -92.10 45.97 -39.51
N LYS A 587 -92.44 45.89 -40.80
CA LYS A 587 -91.61 45.28 -41.84
C LYS A 587 -90.46 46.20 -42.22
N GLN A 588 -90.74 47.48 -42.48
CA GLN A 588 -89.72 48.49 -42.81
C GLN A 588 -88.67 48.62 -41.70
N LEU A 589 -89.07 48.52 -40.43
CA LEU A 589 -88.18 48.54 -39.27
C LEU A 589 -87.25 47.30 -39.18
N ASN A 590 -87.74 46.11 -39.60
CA ASN A 590 -86.96 44.88 -39.58
C ASN A 590 -85.91 44.84 -40.71
N ASP A 591 -86.23 45.38 -41.88
CA ASP A 591 -85.31 45.41 -43.03
C ASP A 591 -84.07 46.31 -42.73
N VAL A 592 -84.26 47.45 -42.05
CA VAL A 592 -83.17 48.32 -41.55
C VAL A 592 -82.31 47.62 -40.48
N ALA A 593 -82.95 46.95 -39.51
CA ALA A 593 -82.25 46.19 -38.47
C ALA A 593 -81.35 45.08 -39.06
N SER A 594 -81.76 44.45 -40.16
CA SER A 594 -80.97 43.43 -40.86
C SER A 594 -79.68 43.97 -41.49
N THR A 595 -79.65 45.26 -41.83
CA THR A 595 -78.52 45.90 -42.54
C THR A 595 -77.50 46.43 -41.53
N ALA A 596 -77.96 47.04 -40.44
CA ALA A 596 -77.10 47.47 -39.33
C ALA A 596 -76.36 46.29 -38.67
N SER A 597 -77.05 45.16 -38.47
CA SER A 597 -76.46 43.95 -37.86
C SER A 597 -75.35 43.32 -38.72
N ARG A 598 -75.44 43.42 -40.05
CA ARG A 598 -74.41 42.96 -40.99
C ARG A 598 -73.16 43.85 -40.99
N ALA A 599 -73.31 45.16 -40.88
CA ALA A 599 -72.17 46.08 -40.78
C ALA A 599 -71.40 45.92 -39.45
N ALA A 600 -72.12 45.82 -38.32
CA ALA A 600 -71.52 45.60 -37.00
C ALA A 600 -70.77 44.27 -36.89
N ALA A 601 -71.25 43.22 -37.54
CA ALA A 601 -70.58 41.91 -37.57
C ALA A 601 -69.24 41.94 -38.33
N THR A 602 -69.13 42.72 -39.41
CA THR A 602 -67.88 42.88 -40.18
C THR A 602 -66.85 43.70 -39.41
N ALA A 603 -67.24 44.87 -38.88
CA ALA A 603 -66.34 45.72 -38.09
C ALA A 603 -65.81 45.00 -36.82
N LYS A 604 -66.67 44.22 -36.15
CA LYS A 604 -66.25 43.37 -35.01
C LYS A 604 -65.26 42.27 -35.44
N LYS A 605 -65.41 41.70 -36.64
CA LYS A 605 -64.47 40.71 -37.18
C LYS A 605 -63.10 41.31 -37.49
N GLU A 606 -63.05 42.49 -38.07
CA GLU A 606 -61.80 43.17 -38.44
C GLU A 606 -61.04 43.66 -37.21
N ALA A 607 -61.73 44.33 -36.26
CA ALA A 607 -61.13 44.75 -35.00
C ALA A 607 -60.58 43.59 -34.15
N VAL A 608 -61.30 42.45 -34.09
CA VAL A 608 -60.80 41.23 -33.43
C VAL A 608 -59.62 40.63 -34.19
N ARG A 609 -59.61 40.68 -35.53
CA ARG A 609 -58.50 40.15 -36.33
C ARG A 609 -57.21 40.93 -36.12
N ASP A 610 -57.28 42.25 -36.05
CA ASP A 610 -56.11 43.11 -35.83
C ASP A 610 -55.64 43.10 -34.38
N ALA A 611 -56.56 43.07 -33.40
CA ALA A 611 -56.22 42.92 -31.98
C ALA A 611 -55.58 41.55 -31.69
N ASN A 612 -56.12 40.47 -32.28
CA ASN A 612 -55.50 39.14 -32.19
C ASN A 612 -54.13 39.15 -32.88
N LYS A 613 -54.00 39.67 -34.12
CA LYS A 613 -52.72 39.72 -34.83
C LYS A 613 -51.63 40.49 -34.05
N TYR A 614 -51.96 41.63 -33.44
CA TYR A 614 -51.01 42.38 -32.60
C TYR A 614 -50.64 41.60 -31.33
N THR A 615 -51.60 40.94 -30.70
CA THR A 615 -51.38 40.10 -29.51
C THR A 615 -50.52 38.89 -29.85
N ASP A 616 -50.85 38.17 -30.92
CA ASP A 616 -50.14 36.98 -31.42
C ASP A 616 -48.71 37.32 -31.84
N ASP A 617 -48.48 38.42 -32.58
CA ASP A 617 -47.12 38.88 -32.93
C ASP A 617 -46.30 39.24 -31.68
N THR A 618 -46.92 39.84 -30.67
CA THR A 618 -46.24 40.27 -29.44
C THR A 618 -45.94 39.09 -28.53
N VAL A 619 -46.93 38.20 -28.32
CA VAL A 619 -46.77 36.95 -27.57
C VAL A 619 -45.79 36.02 -28.28
N SER A 620 -45.81 35.93 -29.61
CA SER A 620 -44.83 35.15 -30.39
C SER A 620 -43.41 35.68 -30.18
N LYS A 621 -43.16 36.99 -30.34
CA LYS A 621 -41.82 37.58 -30.12
C LYS A 621 -41.33 37.46 -28.68
N VAL A 622 -42.23 37.61 -27.69
CA VAL A 622 -41.89 37.42 -26.27
C VAL A 622 -41.62 35.95 -25.97
N ASN A 623 -42.44 35.03 -26.47
CA ASN A 623 -42.21 33.59 -26.33
C ASN A 623 -40.91 33.17 -27.02
N GLU A 624 -40.64 33.57 -28.27
CA GLU A 624 -39.36 33.28 -28.94
C GLU A 624 -38.17 33.78 -28.12
N LYS A 625 -38.24 35.00 -27.56
CA LYS A 625 -37.18 35.53 -26.71
C LYS A 625 -37.04 34.74 -25.41
N VAL A 626 -38.13 34.45 -24.69
CA VAL A 626 -38.11 33.73 -23.42
C VAL A 626 -37.67 32.27 -23.63
N LEU A 627 -38.13 31.60 -24.68
CA LEU A 627 -37.71 30.25 -25.03
C LEU A 627 -36.23 30.23 -25.42
N LYS A 628 -35.75 31.24 -26.16
CA LYS A 628 -34.33 31.36 -26.52
C LYS A 628 -33.45 31.64 -25.30
N ASP A 629 -33.87 32.53 -24.39
CA ASP A 629 -33.13 32.83 -23.16
C ASP A 629 -33.13 31.62 -22.21
N ALA A 630 -34.26 30.92 -22.06
CA ALA A 630 -34.40 29.71 -21.24
C ALA A 630 -33.62 28.53 -21.81
N ASN A 631 -33.66 28.30 -23.13
CA ASN A 631 -32.85 27.28 -23.80
C ASN A 631 -31.37 27.61 -23.68
N THR A 632 -30.96 28.89 -23.88
CA THR A 632 -29.56 29.29 -23.71
C THR A 632 -29.09 29.07 -22.27
N TYR A 633 -29.88 29.46 -21.26
CA TYR A 633 -29.55 29.22 -19.85
C TYR A 633 -29.49 27.73 -19.51
N THR A 634 -30.40 26.92 -20.05
CA THR A 634 -30.46 25.47 -19.82
C THR A 634 -29.29 24.77 -20.51
N ASP A 635 -28.98 25.11 -21.76
CA ASP A 635 -27.86 24.57 -22.54
C ASP A 635 -26.51 24.98 -21.94
N ASP A 636 -26.34 26.23 -21.49
CA ASP A 636 -25.11 26.65 -20.83
C ASP A 636 -24.97 26.00 -19.45
N THR A 637 -26.04 25.88 -18.67
CA THR A 637 -26.02 25.17 -17.38
C THR A 637 -25.74 23.68 -17.58
N ALA A 638 -26.34 23.05 -18.59
CA ALA A 638 -26.07 21.67 -18.97
C ALA A 638 -24.62 21.50 -19.44
N LYS A 639 -24.10 22.37 -20.32
CA LYS A 639 -22.68 22.37 -20.72
C LYS A 639 -21.74 22.55 -19.53
N LYS A 640 -22.01 23.47 -18.61
CA LYS A 640 -21.19 23.70 -17.41
C LYS A 640 -21.20 22.50 -16.48
N THR A 641 -22.38 21.90 -16.27
CA THR A 641 -22.56 20.70 -15.44
C THR A 641 -21.89 19.49 -16.07
N LEU A 642 -22.10 19.25 -17.37
CA LEU A 642 -21.49 18.16 -18.14
C LEU A 642 -19.97 18.32 -18.20
N LYS A 643 -19.46 19.54 -18.43
CA LYS A 643 -18.01 19.84 -18.38
C LYS A 643 -17.43 19.54 -17.00
N THR A 644 -18.09 19.98 -15.92
CA THR A 644 -17.62 19.72 -14.54
C THR A 644 -17.66 18.23 -14.20
N ALA A 645 -18.71 17.52 -14.63
CA ALA A 645 -18.85 16.07 -14.45
C ALA A 645 -17.80 15.29 -15.25
N ASN A 646 -17.52 15.70 -16.49
CA ASN A 646 -16.47 15.11 -17.32
C ASN A 646 -15.08 15.38 -16.71
N GLU A 647 -14.74 16.63 -16.37
CA GLU A 647 -13.45 16.97 -15.73
C GLU A 647 -13.23 16.21 -14.40
N HIS A 648 -14.30 16.01 -13.61
CA HIS A 648 -14.23 15.20 -12.39
C HIS A 648 -14.04 13.70 -12.70
N THR A 649 -14.76 13.18 -13.70
CA THR A 649 -14.67 11.76 -14.12
C THR A 649 -13.32 11.45 -14.76
N GLU A 650 -12.80 12.33 -15.61
CA GLU A 650 -11.47 12.26 -16.22
C GLU A 650 -10.37 12.33 -15.16
N ARG A 651 -10.43 13.26 -14.20
CA ARG A 651 -9.49 13.25 -13.05
C ARG A 651 -9.56 11.94 -12.28
N ARG A 652 -10.76 11.42 -12.01
CA ARG A 652 -10.94 10.16 -11.28
C ARG A 652 -10.42 8.95 -12.07
N ALA A 653 -10.57 8.95 -13.39
CA ALA A 653 -10.00 7.93 -14.28
C ALA A 653 -8.47 8.02 -14.30
N VAL A 654 -7.89 9.20 -14.54
CA VAL A 654 -6.43 9.44 -14.54
C VAL A 654 -5.79 9.10 -13.19
N ILE A 655 -6.46 9.40 -12.07
CA ILE A 655 -5.98 9.02 -10.73
C ILE A 655 -6.07 7.49 -10.52
N ALA A 656 -7.15 6.84 -10.97
CA ALA A 656 -7.28 5.38 -10.88
C ALA A 656 -6.24 4.66 -11.75
N GLU A 657 -6.01 5.14 -12.97
CA GLU A 657 -5.02 4.64 -13.92
C GLU A 657 -3.59 4.82 -13.41
N ASN A 658 -3.21 6.03 -12.95
CA ASN A 658 -1.91 6.25 -12.32
C ASN A 658 -1.71 5.35 -11.10
N ASN A 659 -2.71 5.20 -10.22
CA ASN A 659 -2.62 4.29 -9.07
C ASN A 659 -2.46 2.82 -9.48
N ALA A 660 -3.12 2.39 -10.57
CA ALA A 660 -2.99 1.04 -11.11
C ALA A 660 -1.59 0.82 -11.73
N VAL A 661 -1.11 1.76 -12.54
CA VAL A 661 0.24 1.73 -13.13
C VAL A 661 1.32 1.76 -12.06
N THR A 662 1.23 2.64 -11.06
CA THR A 662 2.20 2.69 -9.94
C THR A 662 2.23 1.38 -9.15
N ARG A 663 1.07 0.76 -8.87
CA ARG A 663 1.03 -0.57 -8.23
C ARG A 663 1.60 -1.68 -9.13
N SER A 664 1.30 -1.63 -10.43
CA SER A 664 1.80 -2.62 -11.41
C SER A 664 3.33 -2.55 -11.55
N ASN A 665 3.89 -1.33 -11.60
CA ASN A 665 5.33 -1.11 -11.64
C ASN A 665 5.99 -1.58 -10.35
N ALA A 666 5.49 -1.15 -9.18
CA ALA A 666 6.03 -1.59 -7.88
C ALA A 666 6.01 -3.12 -7.71
N TYR A 667 4.93 -3.80 -8.14
CA TYR A 667 4.85 -5.26 -8.14
C TYR A 667 5.87 -5.90 -9.12
N THR A 668 6.04 -5.32 -10.30
CA THR A 668 6.99 -5.81 -11.32
C THR A 668 8.43 -5.64 -10.86
N ASP A 669 8.77 -4.50 -10.25
CA ASP A 669 10.08 -4.19 -9.70
C ASP A 669 10.42 -5.13 -8.53
N GLU A 670 9.49 -5.33 -7.60
CA GLU A 670 9.67 -6.25 -6.47
C GLU A 670 9.83 -7.71 -6.94
N SER A 671 9.01 -8.14 -7.90
CA SER A 671 9.10 -9.47 -8.51
C SER A 671 10.44 -9.68 -9.23
N SER A 672 10.90 -8.66 -9.97
CA SER A 672 12.20 -8.68 -10.67
C SER A 672 13.37 -8.72 -9.69
N SER A 673 13.31 -7.94 -8.61
CA SER A 673 14.32 -7.94 -7.54
C SER A 673 14.41 -9.30 -6.84
N ARG A 674 13.28 -9.89 -6.45
CA ARG A 674 13.22 -11.24 -5.84
C ARG A 674 13.74 -12.32 -6.78
N THR A 675 13.47 -12.20 -8.08
CA THR A 675 13.95 -13.13 -9.12
C THR A 675 15.47 -13.01 -9.29
N LEU A 676 16.00 -11.79 -9.36
CA LEU A 676 17.44 -11.52 -9.46
C LEU A 676 18.20 -11.97 -8.21
N GLU A 677 17.66 -11.73 -7.02
CA GLU A 677 18.21 -12.20 -5.74
C GLU A 677 18.25 -13.73 -5.66
N SER A 678 17.18 -14.40 -6.09
CA SER A 678 17.10 -15.86 -6.18
C SER A 678 18.12 -16.43 -7.17
N ALA A 679 18.26 -15.81 -8.35
CA ALA A 679 19.22 -16.20 -9.38
C ALA A 679 20.68 -16.00 -8.92
N ASN A 680 20.98 -14.88 -8.27
CA ASN A 680 22.29 -14.60 -7.69
C ASN A 680 22.62 -15.58 -6.56
N THR A 681 21.66 -15.88 -5.67
CA THR A 681 21.84 -16.85 -4.59
C THR A 681 22.11 -18.26 -5.12
N TYR A 682 21.34 -18.71 -6.11
CA TYR A 682 21.56 -19.99 -6.78
C TYR A 682 22.94 -20.06 -7.47
N THR A 683 23.32 -19.00 -8.18
CA THR A 683 24.59 -18.90 -8.90
C THR A 683 25.77 -18.91 -7.92
N ASN A 684 25.73 -18.08 -6.88
CA ASN A 684 26.76 -18.03 -5.84
C ASN A 684 26.93 -19.38 -5.14
N HIS A 685 25.83 -20.05 -4.79
CA HIS A 685 25.87 -21.39 -4.21
C HIS A 685 26.52 -22.41 -5.17
N ARG A 686 26.17 -22.40 -6.46
CA ARG A 686 26.79 -23.30 -7.44
C ARG A 686 28.27 -23.01 -7.68
N THR A 687 28.67 -21.74 -7.74
CA THR A 687 30.08 -21.35 -7.89
C THR A 687 30.90 -21.78 -6.69
N ALA A 688 30.46 -21.47 -5.46
CA ALA A 688 31.13 -21.92 -4.24
C ALA A 688 31.21 -23.45 -4.13
N GLN A 689 30.16 -24.17 -4.54
CA GLN A 689 30.16 -25.63 -4.58
C GLN A 689 31.12 -26.19 -5.65
N ALA A 690 31.28 -25.52 -6.79
CA ALA A 690 32.26 -25.88 -7.82
C ALA A 690 33.70 -25.63 -7.36
N GLU A 691 33.97 -24.49 -6.72
CA GLU A 691 35.28 -24.18 -6.12
C GLU A 691 35.67 -25.17 -5.02
N ASN A 692 34.77 -25.45 -4.08
CA ASN A 692 35.00 -26.45 -3.03
C ASN A 692 35.31 -27.84 -3.62
N ASN A 693 34.58 -28.25 -4.67
CA ASN A 693 34.86 -29.50 -5.38
C ASN A 693 36.22 -29.49 -6.10
N ALA A 694 36.63 -28.36 -6.68
CA ALA A 694 37.91 -28.21 -7.35
C ALA A 694 39.08 -28.25 -6.34
N VAL A 695 38.97 -27.51 -5.23
CA VAL A 695 39.94 -27.52 -4.13
C VAL A 695 40.05 -28.90 -3.49
N ALA A 696 38.92 -29.58 -3.23
CA ALA A 696 38.92 -30.94 -2.69
C ALA A 696 39.63 -31.94 -3.63
N ARG A 697 39.40 -31.85 -4.95
CA ARG A 697 40.12 -32.66 -5.95
C ARG A 697 41.62 -32.34 -6.00
N SER A 698 42.00 -31.07 -5.93
CA SER A 698 43.39 -30.62 -5.91
C SER A 698 44.13 -31.13 -4.66
N ASN A 699 43.50 -31.01 -3.48
CA ASN A 699 44.03 -31.52 -2.22
C ASN A 699 44.15 -33.06 -2.25
N ALA A 700 43.15 -33.78 -2.78
CA ALA A 700 43.21 -35.23 -2.93
C ALA A 700 44.35 -35.67 -3.86
N TYR A 701 44.55 -34.98 -5.00
CA TYR A 701 45.67 -35.24 -5.91
C TYR A 701 47.02 -34.97 -5.22
N THR A 702 47.15 -33.82 -4.54
CA THR A 702 48.37 -33.41 -3.86
C THR A 702 48.72 -34.36 -2.72
N ASN A 703 47.76 -34.72 -1.87
CA ASN A 703 47.95 -35.70 -0.80
C ASN A 703 48.31 -37.08 -1.34
N LYS A 704 47.71 -37.53 -2.45
CA LYS A 704 48.10 -38.77 -3.12
C LYS A 704 49.55 -38.71 -3.60
N ARG A 705 49.98 -37.63 -4.26
CA ARG A 705 51.37 -37.43 -4.69
C ARG A 705 52.34 -37.37 -3.51
N PHE A 706 51.98 -36.70 -2.42
CA PHE A 706 52.79 -36.63 -1.22
C PHE A 706 52.93 -38.00 -0.53
N GLY A 707 51.86 -38.80 -0.51
CA GLY A 707 51.89 -40.19 -0.05
C GLY A 707 52.72 -41.11 -0.96
N GLU A 708 52.61 -40.97 -2.28
CA GLU A 708 53.47 -41.67 -3.25
C GLU A 708 54.96 -41.34 -3.03
N LEU A 709 55.28 -40.05 -2.83
CA LEU A 709 56.63 -39.56 -2.55
C LEU A 709 57.15 -40.06 -1.19
N LYS A 710 56.35 -39.97 -0.12
CA LYS A 710 56.71 -40.53 1.19
C LYS A 710 57.02 -42.02 1.08
N ASN A 711 56.18 -42.79 0.39
CA ASN A 711 56.40 -44.21 0.16
C ASN A 711 57.66 -44.50 -0.69
N GLN A 712 58.09 -43.58 -1.58
CA GLN A 712 59.37 -43.68 -2.28
C GLN A 712 60.55 -43.38 -1.34
N VAL A 713 60.46 -42.35 -0.50
CA VAL A 713 61.48 -41.98 0.49
C VAL A 713 61.66 -43.09 1.52
N ASP A 714 60.57 -43.59 2.13
CA ASP A 714 60.61 -44.68 3.10
C ASP A 714 61.25 -45.96 2.49
N ARG A 715 60.99 -46.26 1.20
CA ARG A 715 61.64 -47.38 0.49
C ARG A 715 63.12 -47.13 0.21
N ASN A 716 63.51 -45.89 -0.10
CA ASN A 716 64.90 -45.54 -0.33
C ASN A 716 65.70 -45.56 0.99
N GLU A 717 65.12 -45.10 2.11
CA GLU A 717 65.75 -45.22 3.44
C GLU A 717 65.95 -46.70 3.80
N LYS A 718 64.92 -47.55 3.63
CA LYS A 718 65.07 -48.99 3.90
C LYS A 718 66.12 -49.67 3.01
N ARG A 719 66.22 -49.29 1.73
CA ARG A 719 67.29 -49.78 0.84
C ARG A 719 68.68 -49.29 1.26
N ALA A 720 68.81 -48.05 1.73
CA ALA A 720 70.06 -47.52 2.24
C ALA A 720 70.47 -48.22 3.55
N ASN A 721 69.54 -48.39 4.50
CA ASN A 721 69.77 -49.13 5.75
C ASN A 721 70.14 -50.60 5.47
N GLY A 722 69.45 -51.25 4.52
CA GLY A 722 69.76 -52.61 4.05
C GLY A 722 71.16 -52.72 3.44
N GLY A 723 71.54 -51.78 2.58
CA GLY A 723 72.89 -51.72 2.01
C GLY A 723 74.00 -51.53 3.07
N ILE A 724 73.75 -50.70 4.10
CA ILE A 724 74.68 -50.53 5.24
C ILE A 724 74.76 -51.81 6.08
N ALA A 725 73.63 -52.46 6.36
CA ALA A 725 73.60 -53.76 7.03
C ALA A 725 74.38 -54.83 6.23
N GLY A 726 74.22 -54.84 4.90
CA GLY A 726 74.96 -55.71 3.98
C GLY A 726 76.47 -55.46 3.98
N ALA A 727 76.89 -54.19 3.99
CA ALA A 727 78.30 -53.82 4.10
C ALA A 727 78.92 -54.27 5.44
N MET A 728 78.19 -54.12 6.56
CA MET A 728 78.65 -54.63 7.86
C MET A 728 78.67 -56.15 7.91
N ALA A 729 77.67 -56.83 7.33
CA ALA A 729 77.67 -58.28 7.19
C ALA A 729 78.88 -58.77 6.39
N MET A 730 79.23 -58.11 5.28
CA MET A 730 80.44 -58.43 4.50
C MET A 730 81.73 -58.17 5.28
N ASN A 731 81.78 -57.13 6.10
CA ASN A 731 82.95 -56.83 6.94
C ASN A 731 83.17 -57.95 7.98
N GLY A 732 82.10 -58.36 8.67
CA GLY A 732 82.14 -59.41 9.70
C GLY A 732 82.44 -60.84 9.23
N ILE A 733 82.65 -61.09 7.93
CA ILE A 733 83.09 -62.39 7.43
C ILE A 733 84.53 -62.66 7.91
N PRO A 734 84.79 -63.74 8.67
CA PRO A 734 86.11 -64.04 9.23
C PRO A 734 87.23 -64.04 8.17
N ALA A 735 88.42 -63.55 8.55
CA ALA A 735 89.60 -63.55 7.69
C ALA A 735 90.27 -64.95 7.70
N GLY A 736 90.51 -65.53 6.52
CA GLY A 736 91.13 -66.84 6.38
C GLY A 736 90.78 -67.53 5.07
N SER A 737 91.69 -68.38 4.56
CA SER A 737 91.51 -69.04 3.27
C SER A 737 90.41 -70.12 3.33
N GLY A 738 89.24 -69.83 2.78
CA GLY A 738 88.05 -70.68 2.87
C GLY A 738 86.75 -69.95 2.50
N PHE A 739 85.61 -70.58 2.80
CA PHE A 739 84.28 -69.99 2.71
C PHE A 739 83.80 -69.58 4.10
N GLY A 740 83.25 -68.37 4.22
CA GLY A 740 82.70 -67.82 5.47
C GLY A 740 81.36 -67.14 5.25
N MET A 741 80.57 -67.06 6.32
CA MET A 741 79.28 -66.39 6.36
C MET A 741 79.20 -65.52 7.61
N ALA A 742 78.55 -64.36 7.49
CA ALA A 742 78.32 -63.44 8.60
C ALA A 742 76.98 -62.70 8.42
N VAL A 743 76.53 -62.09 9.51
CA VAL A 743 75.29 -61.32 9.57
C VAL A 743 75.58 -59.91 10.08
N GLY A 744 74.81 -58.93 9.62
CA GLY A 744 74.94 -57.52 10.00
C GLY A 744 73.57 -56.87 10.13
N GLY A 745 73.42 -55.91 11.04
CA GLY A 745 72.16 -55.21 11.27
C GLY A 745 72.39 -53.71 11.44
N TYR A 746 71.56 -52.90 10.79
CA TYR A 746 71.58 -51.45 10.91
C TYR A 746 70.16 -50.91 11.00
N ARG A 747 69.84 -50.25 12.13
CA ARG A 747 68.50 -49.75 12.45
C ARG A 747 67.43 -50.84 12.31
N ASP A 748 66.52 -50.69 11.36
CA ASP A 748 65.37 -51.56 11.10
C ASP A 748 65.63 -52.64 10.03
N GLN A 749 66.87 -52.76 9.53
CA GLN A 749 67.24 -53.69 8.47
C GLN A 749 68.37 -54.63 8.90
N GLY A 750 68.32 -55.87 8.41
CA GLY A 750 69.35 -56.90 8.60
C GLY A 750 69.83 -57.46 7.27
N ALA A 751 71.02 -58.03 7.25
CA ALA A 751 71.59 -58.65 6.07
C ALA A 751 72.45 -59.88 6.41
N ILE A 752 72.52 -60.80 5.46
CA ILE A 752 73.39 -61.98 5.50
C ILE A 752 74.40 -61.87 4.36
N ALA A 753 75.67 -62.05 4.66
CA ALA A 753 76.74 -62.06 3.68
C ALA A 753 77.47 -63.41 3.69
N ILE A 754 77.79 -63.90 2.49
CA ILE A 754 78.70 -65.02 2.26
C ILE A 754 79.94 -64.51 1.54
N GLY A 755 81.07 -65.17 1.73
CA GLY A 755 82.30 -64.78 1.09
C GLY A 755 83.29 -65.92 1.00
N MET A 756 84.06 -65.92 -0.08
CA MET A 756 85.18 -66.81 -0.27
C MET A 756 86.45 -65.98 -0.29
N GLN A 757 87.44 -66.40 0.50
CA GLN A 757 88.78 -65.83 0.48
C GLN A 757 89.76 -66.92 0.08
N LYS A 758 90.68 -66.62 -0.83
CA LYS A 758 91.69 -67.55 -1.30
C LYS A 758 93.05 -66.87 -1.27
N LYS A 759 93.95 -67.47 -0.49
CA LYS A 759 95.36 -67.09 -0.47
C LYS A 759 96.03 -67.58 -1.76
N ILE A 760 96.64 -66.66 -2.52
CA ILE A 760 97.23 -66.94 -3.85
C ILE A 760 98.73 -67.26 -3.72
N ASN A 761 99.44 -66.58 -2.82
CA ASN A 761 100.81 -66.88 -2.40
C ASN A 761 100.96 -66.55 -0.90
N SER A 762 102.18 -66.55 -0.36
CA SER A 762 102.47 -66.26 1.06
C SER A 762 101.88 -64.95 1.57
N ASP A 763 101.71 -63.97 0.69
CA ASP A 763 101.56 -62.57 1.07
C ASP A 763 100.30 -61.93 0.46
N THR A 764 99.72 -62.54 -0.58
CA THR A 764 98.52 -62.06 -1.30
C THR A 764 97.29 -62.93 -1.04
N THR A 765 96.21 -62.31 -0.57
CA THR A 765 94.88 -62.94 -0.43
C THR A 765 93.86 -62.19 -1.27
N VAL A 766 93.06 -62.91 -2.06
CA VAL A 766 91.91 -62.36 -2.80
C VAL A 766 90.62 -62.81 -2.14
N SER A 767 89.67 -61.89 -2.03
CA SER A 767 88.34 -62.11 -1.45
C SER A 767 87.24 -61.70 -2.42
N LEU A 768 86.16 -62.49 -2.43
CA LEU A 768 84.91 -62.20 -3.13
C LEU A 768 83.78 -62.41 -2.13
N LYS A 769 82.91 -61.42 -1.96
CA LYS A 769 81.82 -61.41 -0.98
C LYS A 769 80.51 -60.99 -1.66
N ALA A 770 79.41 -61.63 -1.28
CA ALA A 770 78.05 -61.31 -1.70
C ALA A 770 77.15 -61.20 -0.47
N ALA A 771 76.20 -60.27 -0.48
CA ALA A 771 75.27 -60.09 0.63
C ALA A 771 73.85 -59.79 0.14
N TRP A 772 72.87 -60.24 0.91
CA TRP A 772 71.45 -60.00 0.69
C TRP A 772 70.85 -59.39 1.95
N ASP A 773 70.09 -58.31 1.79
CA ASP A 773 69.45 -57.60 2.89
C ASP A 773 67.93 -57.84 2.95
N SER A 774 67.33 -57.56 4.10
CA SER A 774 65.90 -57.68 4.36
C SER A 774 65.01 -56.73 3.53
N GLY A 775 65.61 -55.78 2.82
CA GLY A 775 64.96 -54.92 1.83
C GLY A 775 64.99 -55.47 0.39
N ASN A 776 65.40 -56.73 0.21
CA ASN A 776 65.66 -57.39 -1.08
C ASN A 776 66.77 -56.70 -1.91
N GLY A 777 67.67 -55.94 -1.28
CA GLY A 777 68.90 -55.51 -1.93
C GLY A 777 69.92 -56.65 -2.03
N THR A 778 70.85 -56.51 -2.96
CA THR A 778 71.98 -57.43 -3.14
C THR A 778 73.24 -56.64 -3.39
N GLY A 779 74.25 -56.85 -2.57
CA GLY A 779 75.59 -56.28 -2.73
C GLY A 779 76.59 -57.34 -3.14
N VAL A 780 77.58 -56.96 -3.94
CA VAL A 780 78.79 -57.76 -4.18
C VAL A 780 80.02 -56.88 -3.97
N SER A 781 81.08 -57.45 -3.42
CA SER A 781 82.39 -56.79 -3.29
C SER A 781 83.52 -57.77 -3.57
N ALA A 782 84.61 -57.27 -4.11
CA ALA A 782 85.86 -57.99 -4.27
C ALA A 782 86.99 -57.12 -3.71
N GLY A 783 87.97 -57.75 -3.08
CA GLY A 783 89.11 -57.06 -2.49
C GLY A 783 90.32 -57.97 -2.43
N PHE A 784 91.50 -57.39 -2.61
CA PHE A 784 92.78 -58.07 -2.44
C PHE A 784 93.55 -57.42 -1.29
N LEU A 785 94.26 -58.24 -0.53
CA LEU A 785 95.12 -57.84 0.57
C LEU A 785 96.52 -58.36 0.29
N VAL A 786 97.52 -57.49 0.47
CA VAL A 786 98.94 -57.81 0.35
C VAL A 786 99.61 -57.43 1.66
N ASP A 787 100.05 -58.43 2.41
CA ASP A 787 100.93 -58.24 3.57
C ASP A 787 102.37 -58.03 3.07
N TRP A 788 103.14 -57.13 3.69
CA TRP A 788 104.53 -56.79 3.30
C TRP A 788 105.48 -56.77 4.49
#